data_AF-A0A7C4EM18-F1
#
_entry.id   AF-A0A7C4EM18-F1
#
_cell.length_a   1.000
_cell.length_b   1.000
_cell.length_c   1.000
_cell.angle_alpha   90.00
_cell.angle_beta   90.00
_cell.angle_gamma   90.00
#
_symmetry.space_group_name_H-M   'P 1'
#
loop_
_entity.id
_entity.type
_entity.pdbx_description
1 polymer ?
#
loop_
_entity_poly.entity_id
_entity_poly.type
_entity_poly.pdbx_seq_one_letter_code
_entity_poly.pdbx_strand_id
1 'polypeptide(L)'
;MQIIKSIHSNKGLTLIEIAIVLIVLGILIGLGASLIGPLTKRIKLNETRDTVRQAKEAILGFAVKNGYLPADLDSAGSRKLDAWGRELKYYTASELGSGDICGKNITSMQVYECVNTDCSVYLVKSNIAFVVYSTGDDANGECTGSSSPFYVREQGMPYITPCIYNPASPQFYYDDVVGYASLDEMRSLRGCPQPLTIISLATLPEGEEDSFYSYSLQAIGGKPPYTWTGSAGSGLTLNESGLISGTINVNTSSNTGELLVCSGSVNINATVNDSAGSPPQSLSFTVPVRPQPLKIITESLPSGYEGSPYTATVYAHGGTTPYSWNMSVSPNCPSGLTCSGNTISGTPVSAAGTYTVTVTVTDQCGRSTTKAFGLTIHSSGGGGGCPAMSLSPPSGTSWTATVGQPFSQSITVSGGQTPLTNTQCTPSSCRGLSLSCSSSGATISGTPASSGACIFSVAWQDSCSPPQTVSGTYTVNISANAPTCTLSASPGLVPYNTSTTLNWTISNGPADATFSPQSGTCTSFPNSTGGSCTTANLSAPPCRQTFTLTVSNANGSSQYTTTVYPGMSEYRVWNDAGTRRDYRVDGVCRRVNNNSEITTQTYRLNPGENIIQYQSSNTTCTTQTDTLSYNEALEVDSYYGNCDGILNFSGSDR
;
A
#
# COMPACT_ATOMS: atom_id res chain seq x y z
N MET A 1 -37.16 -27.29 69.99
CA MET A 1 -38.40 -26.61 69.60
C MET A 1 -39.02 -27.45 68.50
N GLN A 2 -39.73 -28.52 68.89
CA GLN A 2 -41.18 -28.65 69.00
C GLN A 2 -41.71 -29.47 67.81
N ILE A 3 -42.22 -30.67 68.16
CA ILE A 3 -43.27 -31.43 67.46
C ILE A 3 -42.78 -32.04 66.13
N ILE A 4 -42.57 -33.36 66.02
CA ILE A 4 -43.65 -34.34 65.78
C ILE A 4 -43.31 -35.67 66.49
N LYS A 5 -44.21 -36.05 67.39
CA LYS A 5 -44.40 -37.42 67.88
C LYS A 5 -45.36 -38.09 66.88
N SER A 6 -44.98 -39.15 66.18
CA SER A 6 -45.97 -40.07 65.60
C SER A 6 -45.38 -41.45 65.28
N ILE A 7 -45.76 -42.39 66.14
CA ILE A 7 -46.13 -43.79 65.85
C ILE A 7 -45.04 -44.70 65.24
N HIS A 8 -44.39 -45.46 66.13
CA HIS A 8 -43.97 -46.83 65.79
C HIS A 8 -45.22 -47.69 65.64
N SER A 9 -45.49 -48.18 64.43
CA SER A 9 -46.40 -49.30 64.18
C SER A 9 -45.70 -50.23 63.21
N ASN A 10 -45.14 -51.33 63.73
CA ASN A 10 -44.73 -52.47 62.92
C ASN A 10 -46.01 -53.11 62.33
N LYS A 11 -46.50 -52.57 61.21
CA LYS A 11 -47.44 -53.26 60.34
C LYS A 11 -46.60 -53.94 59.26
N GLY A 12 -46.55 -55.27 59.27
CA GLY A 12 -46.11 -56.01 58.09
C GLY A 12 -46.98 -55.58 56.90
N LEU A 13 -46.34 -55.41 55.74
CA LEU A 13 -47.03 -55.10 54.48
C LEU A 13 -48.17 -56.11 54.28
N THR A 14 -49.38 -55.59 54.08
CA THR A 14 -50.53 -56.41 53.73
C THR A 14 -50.31 -57.07 52.37
N LEU A 15 -50.93 -58.22 52.13
CA LEU A 15 -50.87 -58.95 50.85
C LEU A 15 -51.24 -58.06 49.65
N ILE A 16 -52.12 -57.07 49.86
CA ILE A 16 -52.50 -56.07 48.86
C ILE A 16 -51.38 -55.07 48.58
N GLU A 17 -50.66 -54.61 49.61
CA GLU A 17 -49.54 -53.68 49.43
C GLU A 17 -48.37 -54.36 48.69
N ILE A 18 -48.08 -55.63 48.98
CA ILE A 18 -47.06 -56.41 48.23
C ILE A 18 -47.50 -56.62 46.77
N ALA A 19 -48.78 -56.90 46.52
CA ALA A 19 -49.30 -57.06 45.17
C ALA A 19 -49.19 -55.76 44.36
N ILE A 20 -49.51 -54.61 44.95
CA ILE A 20 -49.37 -53.30 44.29
C ILE A 20 -47.89 -52.99 44.01
N VAL A 21 -46.99 -53.26 44.96
CA VAL A 21 -45.55 -53.06 44.77
C VAL A 21 -45.02 -53.91 43.62
N LEU A 22 -45.43 -55.17 43.51
CA LEU A 22 -45.00 -56.06 42.41
C LEU A 22 -45.57 -55.64 41.05
N ILE A 23 -46.80 -55.12 41.01
CA ILE A 23 -47.39 -54.55 39.78
C ILE A 23 -46.62 -53.30 39.36
N VAL A 24 -46.32 -52.39 40.30
CA VAL A 24 -45.53 -51.19 40.01
C VAL A 24 -44.11 -51.55 39.57
N LEU A 25 -43.47 -52.54 40.20
CA LEU A 25 -42.16 -53.03 39.77
C LEU A 25 -42.21 -53.64 38.37
N GLY A 26 -43.24 -54.45 38.08
CA GLY A 26 -43.44 -55.05 36.76
C GLY A 26 -43.66 -53.99 35.67
N ILE A 27 -44.42 -52.94 35.97
CA ILE A 27 -44.62 -51.80 35.07
C ILE A 27 -43.30 -51.01 34.89
N LEU A 28 -42.54 -50.76 35.97
CA LEU A 28 -41.26 -50.05 35.90
C LEU A 28 -40.20 -50.82 35.11
N ILE A 29 -40.12 -52.15 35.28
CA ILE A 29 -39.20 -53.01 34.52
C ILE A 29 -39.66 -53.12 33.06
N GLY A 30 -40.97 -53.24 32.82
CA GLY A 30 -41.53 -53.29 31.46
C GLY A 30 -41.34 -51.99 30.67
N LEU A 31 -41.52 -50.83 31.32
CA LEU A 31 -41.25 -49.51 30.74
C LEU A 31 -39.75 -49.21 30.64
N GLY A 32 -38.94 -49.70 31.57
CA GLY A 32 -37.48 -49.54 31.56
C GLY A 32 -36.81 -50.32 30.43
N ALA A 33 -37.24 -51.57 30.18
CA ALA A 33 -36.67 -52.44 29.16
C ALA A 33 -36.90 -51.95 27.72
N SER A 34 -38.04 -51.31 27.44
CA SER A 34 -38.36 -50.77 26.10
C SER A 34 -37.51 -49.56 25.70
N LEU A 35 -36.92 -48.85 26.69
CA LEU A 35 -36.05 -47.69 26.45
C LEU A 35 -34.58 -48.06 26.24
N ILE A 36 -34.13 -49.27 26.62
CA ILE A 36 -32.72 -49.68 26.53
C ILE A 36 -32.21 -49.67 25.07
N GLY A 37 -33.00 -50.19 24.12
CA GLY A 37 -32.63 -50.22 22.70
C GLY A 37 -32.39 -48.83 22.10
N PRO A 38 -33.40 -47.91 22.14
CA PRO A 38 -33.25 -46.55 21.63
C PRO A 38 -32.15 -45.74 22.32
N LEU A 39 -31.98 -45.90 23.65
CA LEU A 39 -30.92 -45.22 24.40
C LEU A 39 -29.53 -45.73 24.02
N THR A 40 -29.36 -47.05 23.82
CA THR A 40 -28.09 -47.64 23.38
C THR A 40 -27.71 -47.16 21.98
N LYS A 41 -28.68 -47.12 21.05
CA LYS A 41 -28.46 -46.59 19.68
C LYS A 41 -28.03 -45.12 19.72
N ARG A 42 -28.68 -44.30 20.56
CA ARG A 42 -28.31 -42.88 20.73
C ARG A 42 -26.92 -42.70 21.32
N ILE A 43 -26.52 -43.55 22.27
CA ILE A 43 -25.16 -43.54 22.85
C ILE A 43 -24.13 -43.88 21.77
N LYS A 44 -24.33 -44.97 21.02
CA LYS A 44 -23.41 -45.37 19.94
C LYS A 44 -23.29 -44.31 18.83
N LEU A 45 -24.40 -43.67 18.48
CA LEU A 45 -24.40 -42.58 17.51
C LEU A 45 -23.57 -41.38 17.99
N ASN A 46 -23.71 -40.99 19.26
CA ASN A 46 -22.93 -39.92 19.84
C ASN A 46 -21.43 -40.28 19.91
N GLU A 47 -21.11 -41.50 20.33
CA GLU A 47 -19.73 -41.99 20.38
C GLU A 47 -19.09 -42.06 18.98
N THR A 48 -19.87 -42.43 17.97
CA THR A 48 -19.41 -42.42 16.58
C THR A 48 -19.16 -41.01 16.05
N ARG A 49 -20.01 -40.03 16.40
CA ARG A 49 -19.74 -38.61 16.11
C ARG A 49 -18.44 -38.13 16.73
N ASP A 50 -18.18 -38.49 17.98
CA ASP A 50 -16.91 -38.16 18.62
C ASP A 50 -15.73 -38.85 17.93
N THR A 51 -15.90 -40.09 17.46
CA THR A 51 -14.87 -40.83 16.75
C THR A 51 -14.55 -40.21 15.38
N VAL A 52 -15.56 -39.89 14.56
CA VAL A 52 -15.39 -39.21 13.27
C VAL A 52 -14.80 -37.82 13.46
N ARG A 53 -15.22 -37.08 14.49
CA ARG A 53 -14.63 -35.78 14.85
C ARG A 53 -13.15 -35.91 15.23
N GLN A 54 -12.81 -36.86 16.09
CA GLN A 54 -11.40 -37.13 16.45
C GLN A 54 -10.58 -37.52 15.22
N ALA A 55 -11.16 -38.27 14.28
CA ALA A 55 -10.51 -38.57 13.01
C ALA A 55 -10.27 -37.32 12.15
N LYS A 56 -11.26 -36.46 11.99
CA LYS A 56 -11.08 -35.16 11.30
C LYS A 56 -9.94 -34.36 11.93
N GLU A 57 -9.96 -34.16 13.25
CA GLU A 57 -8.94 -33.36 13.96
C GLU A 57 -7.55 -33.99 13.89
N ALA A 58 -7.45 -35.32 13.96
CA ALA A 58 -6.18 -36.04 13.80
C ALA A 58 -5.59 -35.85 12.39
N ILE A 59 -6.44 -35.93 11.35
CA ILE A 59 -6.04 -35.67 9.96
C ILE A 59 -5.57 -34.22 9.80
N LEU A 60 -6.32 -33.26 10.34
CA LEU A 60 -5.96 -31.84 10.32
C LEU A 60 -4.63 -31.59 11.03
N GLY A 61 -4.47 -32.09 12.26
CA GLY A 61 -3.22 -31.96 13.03
C GLY A 61 -2.02 -32.60 12.33
N PHE A 62 -2.21 -33.76 11.70
CA PHE A 62 -1.18 -34.40 10.88
C PHE A 62 -0.78 -33.50 9.70
N ALA A 63 -1.74 -32.96 8.97
CA ALA A 63 -1.46 -32.16 7.78
C ALA A 63 -0.87 -30.79 8.09
N VAL A 64 -1.29 -30.15 9.19
CA VAL A 64 -0.67 -28.92 9.69
C VAL A 64 0.80 -29.16 10.04
N LYS A 65 1.09 -30.28 10.73
CA LYS A 65 2.44 -30.64 11.14
C LYS A 65 3.35 -31.04 9.98
N ASN A 66 2.86 -31.88 9.07
CA ASN A 66 3.69 -32.51 8.03
C ASN A 66 3.58 -31.82 6.66
N GLY A 67 2.57 -30.99 6.46
CA GLY A 67 2.32 -30.28 5.20
C GLY A 67 1.60 -31.09 4.14
N TYR A 68 1.20 -32.34 4.38
CA TYR A 68 0.45 -33.16 3.42
C TYR A 68 -0.56 -34.03 4.17
N LEU A 69 -1.55 -34.56 3.46
CA LEU A 69 -2.56 -35.43 4.06
C LEU A 69 -2.00 -36.82 4.40
N PRO A 70 -2.42 -37.44 5.52
CA PRO A 70 -1.99 -38.78 5.86
C PRO A 70 -2.48 -39.79 4.80
N ALA A 71 -1.71 -40.87 4.57
CA ALA A 71 -2.09 -41.90 3.61
C ALA A 71 -3.34 -42.70 4.05
N ASP A 72 -3.49 -42.84 5.37
CA ASP A 72 -4.58 -43.56 6.04
C ASP A 72 -4.81 -42.98 7.44
N LEU A 73 -5.87 -43.46 8.11
CA LEU A 73 -6.22 -43.01 9.46
C LEU A 73 -5.20 -43.44 10.53
N ASP A 74 -4.41 -44.50 10.29
CA ASP A 74 -3.33 -44.92 11.19
C ASP A 74 -2.21 -43.89 11.24
N SER A 75 -1.81 -43.41 10.06
CA SER A 75 -0.76 -42.41 9.90
C SER A 75 -1.12 -41.12 10.62
N ALA A 76 -2.41 -40.79 10.69
CA ALA A 76 -2.94 -39.66 11.47
C ALA A 76 -2.96 -39.90 13.00
N GLY A 77 -2.78 -41.15 13.46
CA GLY A 77 -2.94 -41.53 14.86
C GLY A 77 -4.40 -41.57 15.32
N SER A 78 -5.34 -41.80 14.40
CA SER A 78 -6.77 -41.79 14.69
C SER A 78 -7.34 -43.18 15.01
N ARG A 79 -8.48 -43.23 15.70
CA ARG A 79 -9.28 -44.45 15.87
C ARG A 79 -9.95 -44.82 14.54
N LYS A 80 -9.79 -46.08 14.12
CA LYS A 80 -10.40 -46.61 12.90
C LYS A 80 -11.84 -47.05 13.05
N LEU A 81 -12.22 -47.53 14.23
CA LEU A 81 -13.49 -48.20 14.44
C LEU A 81 -14.47 -47.25 15.11
N ASP A 82 -15.69 -47.20 14.58
CA ASP A 82 -16.82 -46.54 15.21
C ASP A 82 -17.40 -47.36 16.39
N ALA A 83 -18.46 -46.83 17.03
CA ALA A 83 -19.10 -47.49 18.18
C ALA A 83 -19.88 -48.76 17.81
N TRP A 84 -20.02 -49.06 16.52
CA TRP A 84 -20.59 -50.30 15.99
C TRP A 84 -19.51 -51.31 15.58
N GLY A 85 -18.22 -50.97 15.75
CA GLY A 85 -17.10 -51.83 15.42
C GLY A 85 -16.74 -51.83 13.93
N ARG A 86 -17.12 -50.80 13.17
CA ARG A 86 -16.91 -50.70 11.73
C ARG A 86 -15.83 -49.68 11.39
N GLU A 87 -15.08 -49.95 10.33
CA GLU A 87 -14.02 -49.05 9.88
C GLU A 87 -14.58 -47.77 9.26
N LEU A 88 -14.03 -46.63 9.69
CA LEU A 88 -14.25 -45.33 9.08
C LEU A 88 -13.72 -45.34 7.63
N LYS A 89 -14.49 -44.72 6.73
CA LYS A 89 -14.08 -44.45 5.36
C LYS A 89 -13.34 -43.12 5.32
N TYR A 90 -12.25 -43.06 4.56
CA TYR A 90 -11.41 -41.88 4.42
C TYR A 90 -11.04 -41.68 2.95
N TYR A 91 -11.30 -40.49 2.42
CA TYR A 91 -11.02 -40.11 1.04
C TYR A 91 -10.34 -38.74 1.02
N THR A 92 -9.37 -38.57 0.13
CA THR A 92 -8.61 -37.33 -0.03
C THR A 92 -8.75 -36.79 -1.44
N ALA A 93 -8.63 -35.47 -1.58
CA ALA A 93 -8.50 -34.83 -2.88
C ALA A 93 -7.21 -35.31 -3.56
N SER A 94 -7.35 -35.85 -4.77
CA SER A 94 -6.23 -36.47 -5.50
C SER A 94 -5.12 -35.46 -5.82
N GLU A 95 -5.46 -34.17 -5.89
CA GLU A 95 -4.54 -33.06 -6.15
C GLU A 95 -3.60 -32.76 -4.98
N LEU A 96 -3.95 -33.20 -3.76
CA LEU A 96 -3.20 -32.89 -2.54
C LEU A 96 -2.09 -33.90 -2.24
N GLY A 97 -2.19 -35.14 -2.74
CA GLY A 97 -1.11 -36.14 -2.75
C GLY A 97 -0.19 -36.14 -1.51
N SER A 98 1.11 -36.33 -1.74
CA SER A 98 2.16 -36.16 -0.71
C SER A 98 2.86 -34.80 -0.80
N GLY A 99 2.29 -33.85 -1.55
CA GLY A 99 2.87 -32.53 -1.77
C GLY A 99 2.48 -31.55 -0.67
N ASP A 100 3.25 -30.47 -0.52
CA ASP A 100 2.94 -29.44 0.47
C ASP A 100 1.60 -28.75 0.13
N ILE A 101 0.64 -28.78 1.06
CA ILE A 101 -0.69 -28.19 0.93
C ILE A 101 -0.67 -26.67 0.69
N CYS A 102 0.38 -25.95 1.10
CA CYS A 102 0.50 -24.52 0.83
C CYS A 102 0.76 -24.22 -0.66
N GLY A 103 1.26 -25.20 -1.43
CA GLY A 103 1.51 -25.06 -2.87
C GLY A 103 0.27 -25.31 -3.74
N LYS A 104 -0.90 -25.52 -3.12
CA LYS A 104 -2.17 -25.81 -3.80
C LYS A 104 -3.20 -24.76 -3.43
N ASN A 105 -3.97 -24.30 -4.42
CA ASN A 105 -5.01 -23.28 -4.24
C ASN A 105 -6.42 -23.80 -4.46
N ILE A 106 -6.58 -24.95 -5.12
CA ILE A 106 -7.88 -25.52 -5.46
C ILE A 106 -7.83 -27.04 -5.43
N THR A 107 -8.94 -27.65 -5.03
CA THR A 107 -9.26 -29.07 -5.24
C THR A 107 -10.59 -29.21 -5.99
N SER A 108 -10.74 -30.30 -6.73
CA SER A 108 -12.01 -30.63 -7.40
C SER A 108 -13.03 -31.33 -6.49
N MET A 109 -12.66 -31.70 -5.27
CA MET A 109 -13.53 -32.42 -4.35
C MET A 109 -14.60 -31.49 -3.76
N GLN A 110 -15.83 -32.00 -3.71
CA GLN A 110 -17.01 -31.29 -3.23
C GLN A 110 -17.81 -32.14 -2.24
N VAL A 111 -18.48 -31.46 -1.31
CA VAL A 111 -19.45 -32.04 -0.37
C VAL A 111 -20.78 -31.32 -0.53
N TYR A 112 -21.85 -32.08 -0.69
CA TYR A 112 -23.22 -31.59 -0.85
C TYR A 112 -24.00 -31.87 0.41
N GLU A 113 -24.29 -30.83 1.19
CA GLU A 113 -25.10 -30.96 2.40
C GLU A 113 -26.58 -30.71 2.04
N CYS A 114 -27.46 -31.65 2.40
CA CYS A 114 -28.89 -31.44 2.20
C CYS A 114 -29.39 -30.31 3.10
N VAL A 115 -30.11 -29.36 2.51
CA VAL A 115 -30.69 -28.21 3.24
C VAL A 115 -32.13 -28.50 3.68
N ASN A 116 -32.79 -29.46 3.04
CA ASN A 116 -34.16 -29.86 3.32
C ASN A 116 -34.31 -31.38 3.47
N THR A 117 -35.43 -31.79 4.08
CA THR A 117 -35.69 -33.19 4.46
C THR A 117 -35.85 -34.14 3.27
N ASP A 118 -36.05 -33.60 2.07
CA ASP A 118 -36.15 -34.32 0.80
C ASP A 118 -34.89 -34.17 -0.07
N CYS A 119 -33.82 -33.52 0.42
CA CYS A 119 -32.56 -33.33 -0.30
C CYS A 119 -32.75 -32.77 -1.74
N SER A 120 -33.78 -31.98 -2.00
CA SER A 120 -34.01 -31.35 -3.30
C SER A 120 -33.17 -30.08 -3.50
N VAL A 121 -32.58 -29.55 -2.42
CA VAL A 121 -31.64 -28.42 -2.44
C VAL A 121 -30.40 -28.78 -1.62
N TYR A 122 -29.22 -28.47 -2.18
CA TYR A 122 -27.93 -28.73 -1.57
C TYR A 122 -27.18 -27.44 -1.29
N LEU A 123 -26.47 -27.40 -0.16
CA LEU A 123 -25.38 -26.46 0.05
C LEU A 123 -24.09 -27.11 -0.45
N VAL A 124 -23.54 -26.54 -1.52
CA VAL A 124 -22.31 -27.03 -2.13
C VAL A 124 -21.10 -26.47 -1.39
N LYS A 125 -20.30 -27.36 -0.81
CA LYS A 125 -18.97 -27.05 -0.28
C LYS A 125 -17.94 -27.48 -1.32
N SER A 126 -17.21 -26.51 -1.83
CA SER A 126 -16.12 -26.72 -2.80
C SER A 126 -14.77 -26.68 -2.11
N ASN A 127 -13.71 -27.01 -2.86
CA ASN A 127 -12.33 -26.96 -2.38
C ASN A 127 -12.09 -27.86 -1.16
N ILE A 128 -12.77 -29.02 -1.10
CA ILE A 128 -12.64 -29.97 0.00
C ILE A 128 -11.29 -30.69 -0.09
N ALA A 129 -10.58 -30.81 1.02
CA ALA A 129 -9.29 -31.50 1.07
C ALA A 129 -9.44 -32.98 1.36
N PHE A 130 -10.34 -33.34 2.27
CA PHE A 130 -10.65 -34.73 2.61
C PHE A 130 -12.05 -34.88 3.20
N VAL A 131 -12.56 -36.11 3.14
CA VAL A 131 -13.80 -36.56 3.78
C VAL A 131 -13.50 -37.84 4.58
N VAL A 132 -13.99 -37.90 5.81
CA VAL A 132 -13.96 -39.08 6.68
C VAL A 132 -15.37 -39.37 7.21
N TYR A 133 -15.84 -40.60 7.14
CA TYR A 133 -17.18 -40.93 7.63
C TYR A 133 -17.34 -42.36 8.17
N SER A 134 -18.30 -42.55 9.08
CA SER A 134 -18.78 -43.87 9.52
C SER A 134 -20.02 -44.27 8.73
N THR A 135 -20.16 -45.56 8.45
CA THR A 135 -21.34 -46.17 7.79
C THR A 135 -22.47 -46.54 8.77
N GLY A 136 -22.54 -45.84 9.91
CA GLY A 136 -23.66 -45.93 10.85
C GLY A 136 -23.91 -47.31 11.46
N ASP A 137 -25.20 -47.63 11.69
CA ASP A 137 -25.77 -48.86 12.25
C ASP A 137 -26.17 -49.87 11.15
N ASP A 138 -26.30 -49.44 9.88
CA ASP A 138 -26.68 -50.28 8.73
C ASP A 138 -25.51 -50.81 7.88
N ALA A 139 -24.33 -50.20 8.01
CA ALA A 139 -23.08 -50.51 7.31
C ALA A 139 -23.08 -50.07 5.84
N ASN A 140 -24.03 -49.20 5.48
CA ASN A 140 -24.28 -48.79 4.11
C ASN A 140 -23.86 -47.34 3.86
N GLY A 141 -22.63 -47.16 3.39
CA GLY A 141 -22.11 -45.85 2.98
C GLY A 141 -22.50 -45.40 1.57
N GLU A 142 -23.38 -46.11 0.84
CA GLU A 142 -23.70 -45.78 -0.57
C GLU A 142 -24.31 -44.40 -0.72
N CYS A 143 -25.08 -43.94 0.27
CA CYS A 143 -25.70 -42.62 0.22
C CYS A 143 -24.71 -41.48 0.40
N THR A 144 -23.68 -41.66 1.23
CA THR A 144 -22.59 -40.69 1.37
C THR A 144 -21.67 -40.74 0.15
N GLY A 145 -21.49 -41.92 -0.44
CA GLY A 145 -20.71 -42.16 -1.64
C GLY A 145 -19.23 -42.44 -1.37
N SER A 146 -18.55 -43.00 -2.36
CA SER A 146 -17.11 -43.30 -2.33
C SER A 146 -16.26 -42.37 -3.19
N SER A 147 -16.87 -41.35 -3.79
CA SER A 147 -16.21 -40.39 -4.68
C SER A 147 -16.98 -39.06 -4.69
N SER A 148 -16.27 -37.97 -5.00
CA SER A 148 -16.86 -36.64 -5.10
C SER A 148 -17.96 -36.55 -6.19
N PRO A 149 -19.09 -35.84 -5.96
CA PRO A 149 -19.43 -35.16 -4.70
C PRO A 149 -19.89 -36.15 -3.61
N PHE A 150 -19.45 -35.91 -2.37
CA PHE A 150 -19.95 -36.66 -1.21
C PHE A 150 -21.23 -36.02 -0.68
N TYR A 151 -22.19 -36.83 -0.24
CA TYR A 151 -23.48 -36.33 0.25
C TYR A 151 -23.59 -36.43 1.76
N VAL A 152 -23.97 -35.33 2.40
CA VAL A 152 -24.22 -35.27 3.86
C VAL A 152 -25.69 -35.00 4.09
N ARG A 153 -26.32 -35.80 4.94
CA ARG A 153 -27.76 -35.74 5.21
C ARG A 153 -28.05 -35.71 6.70
N GLU A 154 -29.27 -35.35 7.06
CA GLU A 154 -29.73 -35.44 8.45
C GLU A 154 -29.95 -36.90 8.86
N GLN A 155 -29.67 -37.16 10.14
CA GLN A 155 -29.80 -38.46 10.78
C GLN A 155 -31.26 -38.88 10.89
N GLY A 156 -31.59 -40.11 10.49
CA GLY A 156 -32.97 -40.59 10.52
C GLY A 156 -33.79 -40.26 9.28
N MET A 157 -33.18 -39.75 8.19
CA MET A 157 -33.89 -39.48 6.94
C MET A 157 -34.04 -40.72 6.05
N PRO A 158 -35.19 -40.90 5.37
CA PRO A 158 -35.36 -42.01 4.44
C PRO A 158 -34.41 -41.89 3.23
N TYR A 159 -33.92 -43.03 2.75
CA TYR A 159 -33.09 -43.09 1.56
C TYR A 159 -33.95 -42.79 0.31
N ILE A 160 -33.79 -41.60 -0.26
CA ILE A 160 -34.36 -41.21 -1.56
C ILE A 160 -33.24 -40.85 -2.54
N THR A 161 -33.54 -40.93 -3.84
CA THR A 161 -32.66 -40.69 -5.01
C THR A 161 -31.70 -39.51 -4.79
N PRO A 162 -30.39 -39.61 -5.12
CA PRO A 162 -29.73 -40.58 -6.00
C PRO A 162 -29.36 -41.94 -5.41
N CYS A 163 -29.66 -42.21 -4.13
CA CYS A 163 -29.39 -43.54 -3.54
C CYS A 163 -30.41 -44.56 -4.07
N ILE A 164 -29.94 -45.63 -4.72
CA ILE A 164 -30.81 -46.67 -5.27
C ILE A 164 -31.24 -47.60 -4.12
N TYR A 165 -32.55 -47.69 -3.91
CA TYR A 165 -33.16 -48.65 -2.97
C TYR A 165 -32.66 -50.07 -3.24
N ASN A 166 -31.96 -50.68 -2.27
CA ASN A 166 -31.65 -52.10 -2.30
C ASN A 166 -32.80 -52.90 -1.65
N PRO A 167 -33.58 -53.68 -2.42
CA PRO A 167 -34.75 -54.39 -1.91
C PRO A 167 -34.45 -55.52 -0.91
N ALA A 168 -33.18 -55.89 -0.69
CA ALA A 168 -32.79 -56.94 0.26
C ALA A 168 -32.74 -56.47 1.73
N SER A 169 -33.03 -55.20 2.02
CA SER A 169 -32.96 -54.65 3.39
C SER A 169 -34.00 -53.54 3.62
N PRO A 170 -35.21 -53.89 4.10
CA PRO A 170 -36.31 -52.95 4.24
C PRO A 170 -36.16 -52.10 5.51
N GLN A 171 -36.14 -50.77 5.31
CA GLN A 171 -36.02 -49.68 6.29
C GLN A 171 -34.63 -49.42 6.87
N PHE A 172 -33.76 -48.83 6.07
CA PHE A 172 -32.67 -48.02 6.61
C PHE A 172 -33.01 -46.53 6.52
N TYR A 173 -32.61 -45.81 7.55
CA TYR A 173 -32.62 -44.36 7.62
C TYR A 173 -31.17 -43.90 7.63
N TYR A 174 -30.85 -42.79 6.98
CA TYR A 174 -29.49 -42.26 6.90
C TYR A 174 -28.91 -42.14 8.31
N ASP A 175 -27.89 -42.93 8.59
CA ASP A 175 -27.23 -43.03 9.89
C ASP A 175 -25.71 -42.82 9.81
N ASP A 176 -25.21 -42.53 8.61
CA ASP A 176 -23.83 -42.14 8.34
C ASP A 176 -23.45 -40.84 9.09
N VAL A 177 -22.23 -40.82 9.59
CA VAL A 177 -21.67 -39.66 10.28
C VAL A 177 -20.44 -39.19 9.51
N VAL A 178 -20.54 -38.00 8.91
CA VAL A 178 -19.52 -37.45 8.00
C VAL A 178 -18.79 -36.27 8.65
N GLY A 179 -17.47 -36.23 8.46
CA GLY A 179 -16.61 -35.10 8.75
C GLY A 179 -15.73 -34.78 7.55
N TYR A 180 -15.49 -33.50 7.28
CA TYR A 180 -14.67 -33.04 6.16
C TYR A 180 -13.98 -31.72 6.52
N ALA A 181 -12.95 -31.34 5.76
CA ALA A 181 -12.28 -30.04 5.88
C ALA A 181 -11.96 -29.46 4.49
N SER A 182 -11.96 -28.14 4.35
CA SER A 182 -11.53 -27.48 3.11
C SER A 182 -10.01 -27.32 3.05
N LEU A 183 -9.48 -27.18 1.84
CA LEU A 183 -8.08 -26.82 1.64
C LEU A 183 -7.77 -25.46 2.30
N ASP A 184 -8.70 -24.51 2.26
CA ASP A 184 -8.53 -23.18 2.87
C ASP A 184 -8.45 -23.26 4.41
N GLU A 185 -9.28 -24.10 5.04
CA GLU A 185 -9.23 -24.38 6.49
C GLU A 185 -7.86 -24.95 6.88
N MET A 186 -7.37 -25.94 6.14
CA MET A 186 -6.06 -26.55 6.37
C MET A 186 -4.89 -25.59 6.14
N ARG A 187 -4.96 -24.79 5.07
CA ARG A 187 -3.95 -23.79 4.73
C ARG A 187 -3.87 -22.73 5.82
N SER A 188 -5.01 -22.26 6.30
CA SER A 188 -5.07 -21.29 7.38
C SER A 188 -4.48 -21.84 8.68
N LEU A 189 -4.87 -23.06 9.09
CA LEU A 189 -4.34 -23.71 10.31
C LEU A 189 -2.82 -23.99 10.24
N ARG A 190 -2.26 -24.17 9.05
CA ARG A 190 -0.81 -24.33 8.85
C ARG A 190 -0.05 -23.01 8.79
N GLY A 191 -0.74 -21.87 8.74
CA GLY A 191 -0.11 -20.57 8.48
C GLY A 191 0.40 -20.47 7.04
N CYS A 192 -0.27 -21.11 6.09
CA CYS A 192 0.02 -20.91 4.69
C CYS A 192 -0.25 -19.45 4.30
N PRO A 193 0.56 -18.89 3.38
CA PRO A 193 0.32 -17.56 2.87
C PRO A 193 -1.04 -17.43 2.19
N GLN A 194 -1.77 -16.35 2.54
CA GLN A 194 -3.02 -15.93 1.89
C GLN A 194 -2.78 -15.64 0.38
N PRO A 195 -3.81 -15.50 -0.47
CA PRO A 195 -3.61 -15.07 -1.85
C PRO A 195 -2.89 -13.72 -1.90
N LEU A 196 -1.73 -13.67 -2.55
CA LEU A 196 -0.99 -12.44 -2.78
C LEU A 196 -1.90 -11.45 -3.52
N THR A 197 -2.00 -10.21 -3.02
CA THR A 197 -2.87 -9.14 -3.56
C THR A 197 -2.16 -7.80 -3.48
N ILE A 198 -2.29 -6.95 -4.50
CA ILE A 198 -1.75 -5.59 -4.49
C ILE A 198 -2.79 -4.62 -3.91
N ILE A 199 -2.41 -3.80 -2.92
CA ILE A 199 -3.31 -2.84 -2.26
C ILE A 199 -3.05 -1.38 -2.64
N SER A 200 -1.95 -1.10 -3.34
CA SER A 200 -1.72 0.23 -3.92
C SER A 200 -2.81 0.57 -4.95
N LEU A 201 -3.31 1.80 -4.90
CA LEU A 201 -4.28 2.30 -5.86
C LEU A 201 -3.67 2.36 -7.26
N ALA A 202 -4.47 2.04 -8.29
CA ALA A 202 -4.01 2.09 -9.68
C ALA A 202 -3.59 3.51 -10.13
N THR A 203 -4.19 4.56 -9.57
CA THR A 203 -3.76 5.95 -9.76
C THR A 203 -2.90 6.38 -8.58
N LEU A 204 -1.62 6.65 -8.84
CA LEU A 204 -0.66 7.09 -7.85
C LEU A 204 -0.68 8.62 -7.68
N PRO A 205 -0.07 9.18 -6.61
CA PRO A 205 0.02 10.62 -6.42
C PRO A 205 0.63 11.34 -7.62
N GLU A 206 0.16 12.57 -7.90
CA GLU A 206 0.66 13.40 -9.00
C GLU A 206 2.15 13.75 -8.81
N GLY A 207 2.92 13.61 -9.89
CA GLY A 207 4.31 14.03 -9.98
C GLY A 207 4.46 15.31 -10.80
N GLU A 208 5.66 15.89 -10.75
CA GLU A 208 6.01 17.10 -11.49
C GLU A 208 7.15 16.80 -12.46
N GLU A 209 7.08 17.38 -13.67
CA GLU A 209 8.09 17.16 -14.70
C GLU A 209 9.49 17.62 -14.24
N ASP A 210 10.51 16.86 -14.64
CA ASP A 210 11.91 17.04 -14.26
C ASP A 210 12.14 17.13 -12.74
N SER A 211 11.19 16.62 -11.95
CA SER A 211 11.27 16.55 -10.50
C SER A 211 11.39 15.12 -10.03
N PHE A 212 12.07 14.96 -8.89
CA PHE A 212 12.22 13.65 -8.26
C PHE A 212 10.86 13.15 -7.74
N TYR A 213 10.52 11.92 -8.07
CA TYR A 213 9.31 11.24 -7.63
C TYR A 213 9.66 9.94 -6.93
N SER A 214 8.86 9.58 -5.93
CA SER A 214 9.03 8.35 -5.17
C SER A 214 7.69 7.85 -4.63
N TYR A 215 7.41 6.57 -4.82
CA TYR A 215 6.23 5.90 -4.26
C TYR A 215 6.54 4.42 -3.99
N SER A 216 6.12 3.90 -2.83
CA SER A 216 6.33 2.49 -2.47
C SER A 216 5.05 1.69 -2.66
N LEU A 217 5.05 0.77 -3.62
CA LEU A 217 3.95 -0.17 -3.82
C LEU A 217 3.77 -1.07 -2.60
N GLN A 218 2.53 -1.42 -2.33
CA GLN A 218 2.13 -2.23 -1.17
C GLN A 218 1.34 -3.45 -1.66
N ALA A 219 1.64 -4.60 -1.06
CA ALA A 219 0.94 -5.86 -1.28
C ALA A 219 0.68 -6.55 0.05
N ILE A 220 -0.34 -7.40 0.07
CA ILE A 220 -0.79 -8.21 1.20
C ILE A 220 -0.99 -9.66 0.75
N GLY A 221 -1.24 -10.55 1.71
CA GLY A 221 -1.21 -11.99 1.48
C GLY A 221 0.19 -12.46 1.04
N GLY A 222 0.29 -13.65 0.46
CA GLY A 222 1.58 -14.27 0.18
C GLY A 222 2.43 -14.50 1.45
N LYS A 223 3.64 -15.03 1.26
CA LYS A 223 4.67 -15.15 2.30
C LYS A 223 5.78 -14.12 2.07
N PRO A 224 5.94 -13.11 2.94
CA PRO A 224 7.08 -12.20 2.87
C PRO A 224 8.43 -12.94 2.90
N PRO A 225 9.51 -12.39 2.30
CA PRO A 225 9.57 -11.10 1.63
C PRO A 225 8.87 -11.09 0.26
N TYR A 226 8.35 -9.92 -0.13
CA TYR A 226 7.82 -9.69 -1.48
C TYR A 226 8.91 -9.23 -2.42
N THR A 227 8.88 -9.71 -3.66
CA THR A 227 9.78 -9.29 -4.73
C THR A 227 8.96 -8.68 -5.87
N TRP A 228 9.20 -7.42 -6.15
CA TRP A 228 8.57 -6.68 -7.23
C TRP A 228 9.42 -6.69 -8.48
N THR A 229 8.76 -6.83 -9.63
CA THR A 229 9.38 -6.78 -10.96
C THR A 229 8.52 -5.93 -11.88
N GLY A 230 9.10 -5.37 -12.93
CA GLY A 230 8.33 -4.55 -13.86
C GLY A 230 9.14 -3.42 -14.47
N SER A 231 8.43 -2.40 -14.97
CA SER A 231 9.02 -1.25 -15.64
C SER A 231 8.19 0.01 -15.38
N ALA A 232 8.86 1.12 -15.06
CA ALA A 232 8.21 2.40 -14.77
C ALA A 232 8.39 3.47 -15.88
N GLY A 233 9.46 3.42 -16.69
CA GLY A 233 9.64 4.32 -17.83
C GLY A 233 9.82 5.80 -17.45
N SER A 234 10.07 6.67 -18.44
CA SER A 234 10.08 8.14 -18.26
C SER A 234 10.94 8.63 -17.08
N GLY A 235 12.15 8.09 -16.94
CA GLY A 235 13.10 8.42 -15.87
C GLY A 235 12.80 7.81 -14.49
N LEU A 236 11.71 7.04 -14.37
CA LEU A 236 11.37 6.25 -13.19
C LEU A 236 11.87 4.80 -13.31
N THR A 237 12.23 4.24 -12.17
CA THR A 237 12.63 2.83 -12.01
C THR A 237 11.78 2.18 -10.92
N LEU A 238 11.48 0.89 -11.07
CA LEU A 238 10.87 0.06 -10.04
C LEU A 238 11.93 -0.91 -9.52
N ASN A 239 12.19 -0.92 -8.22
CA ASN A 239 13.13 -1.87 -7.61
C ASN A 239 12.43 -3.10 -7.03
N GLU A 240 13.21 -4.08 -6.59
CA GLU A 240 12.72 -5.36 -6.04
C GLU A 240 11.89 -5.21 -4.75
N SER A 241 12.06 -4.11 -4.01
CA SER A 241 11.27 -3.81 -2.81
C SER A 241 9.92 -3.14 -3.10
N GLY A 242 9.61 -2.86 -4.37
CA GLY A 242 8.37 -2.18 -4.77
C GLY A 242 8.46 -0.66 -4.77
N LEU A 243 9.66 -0.10 -4.61
CA LEU A 243 9.87 1.35 -4.67
C LEU A 243 9.96 1.80 -6.14
N ILE A 244 9.00 2.62 -6.54
CA ILE A 244 9.06 3.44 -7.74
C ILE A 244 9.85 4.70 -7.37
N SER A 245 10.97 4.96 -8.03
CA SER A 245 11.73 6.19 -7.82
C SER A 245 12.52 6.64 -9.04
N GLY A 246 12.78 7.93 -9.13
CA GLY A 246 13.55 8.53 -10.22
C GLY A 246 13.16 9.98 -10.45
N THR A 247 13.71 10.59 -11.49
CA THR A 247 13.28 11.92 -11.94
C THR A 247 12.28 11.71 -13.06
N ILE A 248 11.08 12.26 -12.92
CA ILE A 248 10.08 12.16 -13.99
C ILE A 248 10.60 12.95 -15.18
N ASN A 249 10.66 12.31 -16.33
CA ASN A 249 11.01 12.94 -17.60
C ASN A 249 10.10 12.36 -18.68
N VAL A 250 8.99 13.06 -18.95
CA VAL A 250 8.07 12.72 -20.05
C VAL A 250 8.42 13.47 -21.34
N ASN A 251 9.19 14.56 -21.26
CA ASN A 251 9.80 15.23 -22.40
C ASN A 251 11.13 14.57 -22.78
N THR A 252 11.04 13.52 -23.60
CA THR A 252 12.17 12.71 -24.10
C THR A 252 13.30 13.46 -24.85
N SER A 253 13.25 14.79 -24.97
CA SER A 253 14.17 15.57 -25.78
C SER A 253 14.91 16.72 -25.07
N SER A 254 14.50 17.15 -23.86
CA SER A 254 15.19 18.23 -23.14
C SER A 254 14.79 18.33 -21.66
N ASN A 255 15.76 18.58 -20.77
CA ASN A 255 15.54 18.88 -19.34
C ASN A 255 15.07 20.33 -19.12
N THR A 256 14.06 20.77 -19.88
CA THR A 256 13.58 22.16 -19.88
C THR A 256 12.40 22.38 -18.94
N GLY A 257 11.98 21.37 -18.15
CA GLY A 257 10.81 21.47 -17.27
C GLY A 257 9.48 21.67 -18.00
N GLU A 258 9.49 21.58 -19.33
CA GLU A 258 8.36 21.86 -20.22
C GLU A 258 7.70 20.56 -20.66
N LEU A 259 6.43 20.39 -20.29
CA LEU A 259 5.56 19.39 -20.91
C LEU A 259 4.88 20.01 -22.12
N LEU A 260 4.84 19.33 -23.27
CA LEU A 260 4.13 19.80 -24.49
C LEU A 260 2.61 19.93 -24.32
N VAL A 261 2.04 19.37 -23.25
CA VAL A 261 0.62 19.32 -22.93
C VAL A 261 0.38 19.76 -21.49
N CYS A 262 -0.86 20.18 -21.16
CA CYS A 262 -1.17 20.73 -19.83
C CYS A 262 -1.15 19.72 -18.68
N SER A 263 -1.12 18.44 -19.01
CA SER A 263 -0.99 17.28 -18.11
C SER A 263 -0.46 16.09 -18.90
N GLY A 264 0.44 15.31 -18.32
CA GLY A 264 0.93 14.03 -18.85
C GLY A 264 0.65 12.89 -17.90
N SER A 265 1.10 11.68 -18.26
CA SER A 265 1.09 10.54 -17.36
C SER A 265 2.21 9.56 -17.67
N VAL A 266 2.64 8.83 -16.64
CA VAL A 266 3.58 7.72 -16.76
C VAL A 266 2.85 6.43 -16.38
N ASN A 267 2.92 5.42 -17.25
CA ASN A 267 2.33 4.11 -16.99
C ASN A 267 3.40 3.14 -16.50
N ILE A 268 3.11 2.48 -15.39
CA ILE A 268 4.03 1.58 -14.70
C ILE A 268 3.38 0.21 -14.62
N ASN A 269 4.03 -0.81 -15.15
CA ASN A 269 3.57 -2.18 -14.99
C ASN A 269 4.40 -2.83 -13.89
N ALA A 270 3.73 -3.34 -12.86
CA ALA A 270 4.40 -4.03 -11.76
C ALA A 270 3.77 -5.39 -11.50
N THR A 271 4.62 -6.35 -11.19
CA THR A 271 4.27 -7.71 -10.78
C THR A 271 4.91 -8.01 -9.44
N VAL A 272 4.12 -8.46 -8.47
CA VAL A 272 4.60 -8.89 -7.16
C VAL A 272 4.60 -10.41 -7.06
N ASN A 273 5.71 -10.94 -6.53
CA ASN A 273 5.88 -12.33 -6.13
C ASN A 273 6.09 -12.40 -4.61
N ASP A 274 5.72 -13.52 -4.00
CA ASP A 274 6.08 -13.83 -2.63
C ASP A 274 7.21 -14.86 -2.56
N SER A 275 7.70 -15.14 -1.35
CA SER A 275 8.78 -16.11 -1.14
C SER A 275 8.34 -17.58 -1.13
N ALA A 276 7.03 -17.85 -1.15
CA ALA A 276 6.46 -19.19 -1.10
C ALA A 276 6.00 -19.71 -2.47
N GLY A 277 6.05 -18.89 -3.52
CA GLY A 277 5.64 -19.25 -4.88
C GLY A 277 4.13 -19.18 -5.11
N SER A 278 3.42 -18.33 -4.36
CA SER A 278 2.02 -18.00 -4.66
C SER A 278 1.88 -17.45 -6.09
N PRO A 279 0.71 -17.60 -6.75
CA PRO A 279 0.50 -17.02 -8.07
C PRO A 279 0.79 -15.51 -8.07
N PRO A 280 1.64 -15.00 -8.97
CA PRO A 280 1.98 -13.58 -9.02
C PRO A 280 0.77 -12.72 -9.31
N GLN A 281 0.77 -11.51 -8.76
CA GLN A 281 -0.21 -10.47 -9.10
C GLN A 281 0.45 -9.40 -9.95
N SER A 282 -0.27 -8.93 -10.96
CA SER A 282 0.18 -7.86 -11.85
C SER A 282 -0.85 -6.76 -11.90
N LEU A 283 -0.41 -5.51 -11.78
CA LEU A 283 -1.26 -4.32 -11.92
C LEU A 283 -0.52 -3.24 -12.71
N SER A 284 -1.28 -2.51 -13.53
CA SER A 284 -0.81 -1.31 -14.21
C SER A 284 -1.19 -0.08 -13.39
N PHE A 285 -0.20 0.73 -13.05
CA PHE A 285 -0.34 1.97 -12.34
C PHE A 285 -0.16 3.17 -13.28
N THR A 286 -0.78 4.29 -12.94
CA THR A 286 -0.60 5.56 -13.64
C THR A 286 -0.18 6.64 -12.65
N VAL A 287 0.93 7.31 -12.93
CA VAL A 287 1.37 8.53 -12.25
C VAL A 287 0.92 9.71 -13.12
N PRO A 288 -0.05 10.54 -12.69
CA PRO A 288 -0.35 11.79 -13.36
C PRO A 288 0.84 12.75 -13.21
N VAL A 289 1.16 13.51 -14.27
CA VAL A 289 2.30 14.43 -14.29
C VAL A 289 1.84 15.83 -14.68
N ARG A 290 2.26 16.84 -13.90
CA ARG A 290 2.05 18.26 -14.23
C ARG A 290 3.35 18.94 -14.69
N PRO A 291 3.26 20.04 -15.47
CA PRO A 291 4.44 20.83 -15.81
C PRO A 291 5.03 21.51 -14.58
N GLN A 292 6.31 21.89 -14.61
CA GLN A 292 6.88 22.72 -13.56
C GLN A 292 6.12 24.05 -13.43
N PRO A 293 6.10 24.71 -12.27
CA PRO A 293 5.52 26.03 -12.11
C PRO A 293 6.16 27.06 -13.05
N LEU A 294 5.33 27.85 -13.74
CA LEU A 294 5.79 28.94 -14.59
C LEU A 294 6.46 30.03 -13.73
N LYS A 295 7.70 30.38 -14.06
CA LYS A 295 8.51 31.38 -13.33
C LYS A 295 9.25 32.31 -14.29
N ILE A 296 9.31 33.61 -13.97
CA ILE A 296 10.23 34.55 -14.61
C ILE A 296 11.62 34.40 -13.94
N ILE A 297 12.63 34.05 -14.73
CA ILE A 297 13.99 33.73 -14.25
C ILE A 297 14.96 34.92 -14.36
N THR A 298 14.60 35.98 -15.08
CA THR A 298 15.36 37.24 -15.07
C THR A 298 15.29 37.85 -13.67
N GLU A 299 16.42 38.24 -13.09
CA GLU A 299 16.46 38.83 -11.74
C GLU A 299 16.40 40.35 -11.74
N SER A 300 17.09 41.00 -12.68
CA SER A 300 17.15 42.46 -12.80
C SER A 300 17.25 42.90 -14.25
N LEU A 301 16.79 44.12 -14.54
CA LEU A 301 17.06 44.78 -15.81
C LEU A 301 18.32 45.66 -15.68
N PRO A 302 19.20 45.67 -16.70
CA PRO A 302 20.29 46.63 -16.77
C PRO A 302 19.79 48.07 -16.81
N SER A 303 20.57 49.02 -16.29
CA SER A 303 20.38 50.45 -16.51
C SER A 303 20.79 50.86 -17.93
N GLY A 304 20.16 51.92 -18.44
CA GLY A 304 20.46 52.54 -19.74
C GLY A 304 20.96 53.97 -19.60
N TYR A 305 21.39 54.57 -20.71
CA TYR A 305 21.87 55.95 -20.80
C TYR A 305 21.27 56.62 -22.02
N GLU A 306 20.95 57.90 -21.91
CA GLU A 306 20.49 58.66 -23.07
C GLU A 306 21.54 58.68 -24.20
N GLY A 307 21.06 58.55 -25.44
CA GLY A 307 21.91 58.52 -26.63
C GLY A 307 22.65 57.19 -26.87
N SER A 308 22.61 56.24 -25.93
CA SER A 308 23.21 54.90 -26.09
C SER A 308 22.16 53.85 -26.46
N PRO A 309 22.44 52.95 -27.43
CA PRO A 309 21.57 51.80 -27.69
C PRO A 309 21.41 50.93 -26.44
N TYR A 310 20.18 50.48 -26.21
CA TYR A 310 19.79 49.63 -25.10
C TYR A 310 19.01 48.43 -25.62
N THR A 311 19.30 47.24 -25.08
CA THR A 311 18.50 46.04 -25.30
C THR A 311 18.47 45.19 -24.03
N ALA A 312 17.30 44.72 -23.64
CA ALA A 312 17.11 43.77 -22.55
C ALA A 312 15.92 42.86 -22.84
N THR A 313 16.10 41.56 -22.63
CA THR A 313 15.07 40.54 -22.80
C THR A 313 14.80 39.84 -21.47
N VAL A 314 13.53 39.63 -21.17
CA VAL A 314 13.04 38.87 -20.01
C VAL A 314 12.79 37.43 -20.41
N TYR A 315 13.23 36.51 -19.56
CA TYR A 315 13.14 35.07 -19.78
C TYR A 315 12.26 34.41 -18.71
N ALA A 316 11.55 33.36 -19.10
CA ALA A 316 10.74 32.52 -18.22
C ALA A 316 11.11 31.05 -18.40
N HIS A 317 10.71 30.22 -17.44
CA HIS A 317 10.91 28.78 -17.39
C HIS A 317 9.68 28.09 -16.77
N GLY A 318 9.52 26.80 -17.06
CA GLY A 318 8.39 25.99 -16.57
C GLY A 318 7.09 26.30 -17.30
N GLY A 319 5.98 25.78 -16.79
CA GLY A 319 4.70 25.80 -17.48
C GLY A 319 4.78 25.06 -18.82
N THR A 320 3.91 25.44 -19.75
CA THR A 320 3.92 24.88 -21.09
C THR A 320 4.04 25.94 -22.18
N THR A 321 5.03 25.78 -23.06
CA THR A 321 5.22 26.61 -24.26
C THR A 321 4.10 26.41 -25.30
N PRO A 322 3.80 27.42 -26.14
CA PRO A 322 4.44 28.73 -26.23
C PRO A 322 3.99 29.71 -25.13
N TYR A 323 4.86 30.65 -24.78
CA TYR A 323 4.54 31.71 -23.82
C TYR A 323 3.97 32.96 -24.49
N SER A 324 2.96 33.55 -23.86
CA SER A 324 2.43 34.88 -24.18
C SER A 324 2.94 35.90 -23.17
N TRP A 325 3.45 37.03 -23.66
CA TRP A 325 4.09 38.05 -22.83
C TRP A 325 3.35 39.38 -22.90
N ASN A 326 3.15 39.99 -21.74
CA ASN A 326 2.61 41.33 -21.61
C ASN A 326 3.55 42.17 -20.72
N MET A 327 3.96 43.33 -21.22
CA MET A 327 4.84 44.25 -20.52
C MET A 327 4.16 45.62 -20.39
N SER A 328 4.20 46.15 -19.19
CA SER A 328 3.74 47.51 -18.87
C SER A 328 4.85 48.26 -18.13
N VAL A 329 4.95 49.57 -18.37
CA VAL A 329 5.98 50.41 -17.77
C VAL A 329 5.34 51.66 -17.17
N SER A 330 5.69 51.96 -15.92
CA SER A 330 5.24 53.15 -15.18
C SER A 330 6.41 54.12 -14.94
N PRO A 331 6.25 55.43 -15.20
CA PRO A 331 5.02 56.12 -15.63
C PRO A 331 4.64 55.89 -17.11
N ASN A 332 5.62 55.66 -17.98
CA ASN A 332 5.45 55.26 -19.38
C ASN A 332 6.75 54.63 -19.87
N CYS A 333 6.74 53.93 -21.01
CA CYS A 333 7.98 53.46 -21.62
C CYS A 333 8.92 54.66 -21.87
N PRO A 334 10.22 54.59 -21.51
CA PRO A 334 11.17 55.68 -21.66
C PRO A 334 11.20 56.17 -23.11
N SER A 335 11.21 57.49 -23.32
CA SER A 335 11.25 58.07 -24.66
C SER A 335 12.46 57.54 -25.45
N GLY A 336 12.24 57.10 -26.69
CA GLY A 336 13.26 56.46 -27.53
C GLY A 336 13.45 54.95 -27.32
N LEU A 337 12.78 54.35 -26.32
CA LEU A 337 12.69 52.90 -26.16
C LEU A 337 11.35 52.36 -26.64
N THR A 338 11.36 51.11 -27.09
CA THR A 338 10.19 50.27 -27.34
C THR A 338 10.14 49.19 -26.27
N CYS A 339 9.06 49.17 -25.48
CA CYS A 339 8.80 48.19 -24.43
C CYS A 339 7.65 47.28 -24.89
N SER A 340 7.95 46.08 -25.38
CA SER A 340 6.93 45.19 -25.96
C SER A 340 7.24 43.71 -25.72
N GLY A 341 6.19 42.93 -25.45
CA GLY A 341 6.31 41.50 -25.18
C GLY A 341 7.24 41.24 -23.99
N ASN A 342 8.39 40.61 -24.26
CA ASN A 342 9.43 40.35 -23.26
C ASN A 342 10.71 41.16 -23.48
N THR A 343 10.74 42.10 -24.44
CA THR A 343 11.97 42.80 -24.83
C THR A 343 11.80 44.32 -24.77
N ILE A 344 12.81 44.99 -24.24
CA ILE A 344 12.96 46.44 -24.25
C ILE A 344 14.14 46.75 -25.16
N SER A 345 13.95 47.58 -26.18
CA SER A 345 15.03 47.95 -27.10
C SER A 345 14.88 49.37 -27.64
N GLY A 346 15.98 49.99 -28.05
CA GLY A 346 16.00 51.33 -28.66
C GLY A 346 17.13 52.19 -28.14
N THR A 347 17.00 53.50 -28.27
CA THR A 347 18.00 54.48 -27.78
C THR A 347 17.25 55.53 -26.96
N PRO A 348 17.44 55.61 -25.63
CA PRO A 348 16.72 56.57 -24.79
C PRO A 348 17.02 58.02 -25.19
N VAL A 349 16.01 58.88 -25.23
CA VAL A 349 16.11 60.30 -25.57
C VAL A 349 15.31 61.12 -24.56
N SER A 350 15.97 62.00 -23.80
CA SER A 350 15.34 62.85 -22.77
C SER A 350 14.48 62.03 -21.80
N ALA A 351 15.06 60.94 -21.29
CA ALA A 351 14.40 59.89 -20.55
C ALA A 351 15.14 59.50 -19.26
N ALA A 352 16.06 60.33 -18.75
CA ALA A 352 16.70 60.09 -17.48
C ALA A 352 15.67 59.94 -16.34
N GLY A 353 15.79 58.88 -15.55
CA GLY A 353 14.83 58.56 -14.50
C GLY A 353 14.83 57.08 -14.12
N THR A 354 14.00 56.72 -13.14
CA THR A 354 13.74 55.31 -12.77
C THR A 354 12.32 54.94 -13.18
N TYR A 355 12.20 53.78 -13.81
CA TYR A 355 10.97 53.24 -14.37
C TYR A 355 10.68 51.89 -13.71
N THR A 356 9.41 51.61 -13.46
CA THR A 356 8.98 50.27 -13.01
C THR A 356 8.44 49.52 -14.22
N VAL A 357 9.11 48.43 -14.59
CA VAL A 357 8.71 47.54 -15.69
C VAL A 357 8.03 46.32 -15.08
N THR A 358 6.74 46.15 -15.32
CA THR A 358 5.97 44.97 -14.89
C THR A 358 5.77 44.05 -16.06
N VAL A 359 6.25 42.81 -15.94
CA VAL A 359 6.14 41.78 -16.97
C VAL A 359 5.29 40.64 -16.46
N THR A 360 4.29 40.26 -17.24
CA THR A 360 3.47 39.07 -17.03
C THR A 360 3.75 38.09 -18.17
N VAL A 361 4.00 36.84 -17.80
CA VAL A 361 4.10 35.73 -18.74
C VAL A 361 2.96 34.74 -18.46
N THR A 362 2.32 34.27 -19.52
CA THR A 362 1.24 33.28 -19.48
C THR A 362 1.62 32.10 -20.36
N ASP A 363 1.49 30.88 -19.83
CA ASP A 363 1.73 29.64 -20.56
C ASP A 363 0.51 29.26 -21.43
N GLN A 364 0.65 28.26 -22.31
CA GLN A 364 -0.45 27.84 -23.20
C GLN A 364 -1.66 27.25 -22.44
N CYS A 365 -1.45 26.86 -21.18
CA CYS A 365 -2.46 26.27 -20.31
C CYS A 365 -3.18 27.32 -19.45
N GLY A 366 -2.87 28.60 -19.65
CA GLY A 366 -3.50 29.72 -18.94
C GLY A 366 -2.90 30.02 -17.57
N ARG A 367 -1.80 29.35 -17.16
CA ARG A 367 -1.07 29.68 -15.93
C ARG A 367 -0.26 30.95 -16.17
N SER A 368 -0.25 31.88 -15.22
CA SER A 368 0.47 33.13 -15.36
C SER A 368 1.30 33.48 -14.13
N THR A 369 2.38 34.22 -14.35
CA THR A 369 3.20 34.80 -13.28
C THR A 369 3.64 36.22 -13.68
N THR A 370 3.83 37.08 -12.69
CA THR A 370 4.13 38.50 -12.87
C THR A 370 5.32 38.90 -12.01
N LYS A 371 6.27 39.64 -12.60
CA LYS A 371 7.41 40.22 -11.88
C LYS A 371 7.61 41.69 -12.27
N ALA A 372 7.91 42.53 -11.28
CA ALA A 372 8.27 43.92 -11.48
C ALA A 372 9.79 44.09 -11.40
N PHE A 373 10.33 44.91 -12.29
CA PHE A 373 11.75 45.26 -12.39
C PHE A 373 11.94 46.77 -12.30
N GLY A 374 13.04 47.20 -11.71
CA GLY A 374 13.52 48.58 -11.84
C GLY A 374 14.37 48.73 -13.11
N LEU A 375 14.07 49.76 -13.92
CA LEU A 375 14.90 50.20 -15.03
C LEU A 375 15.35 51.64 -14.75
N THR A 376 16.65 51.87 -14.61
CA THR A 376 17.20 53.22 -14.44
C THR A 376 17.80 53.69 -15.76
N ILE A 377 17.41 54.86 -16.22
CA ILE A 377 18.05 55.57 -17.33
C ILE A 377 18.81 56.76 -16.76
N HIS A 378 20.11 56.83 -17.05
CA HIS A 378 20.94 57.96 -16.66
C HIS A 378 20.96 59.03 -17.75
N SER A 379 21.06 60.29 -17.34
CA SER A 379 21.22 61.41 -18.27
C SER A 379 22.52 61.26 -19.05
N SER A 380 22.49 61.58 -20.34
CA SER A 380 23.73 61.81 -21.09
C SER A 380 24.41 63.02 -20.45
N GLY A 381 25.59 62.84 -19.85
CA GLY A 381 26.38 63.96 -19.34
C GLY A 381 26.63 64.94 -20.49
N GLY A 382 25.95 66.08 -20.48
CA GLY A 382 25.88 66.98 -21.63
C GLY A 382 27.25 67.52 -22.04
N GLY A 383 27.53 67.45 -23.35
CA GLY A 383 28.52 68.28 -24.02
C GLY A 383 29.55 67.51 -24.84
N GLY A 384 29.28 67.28 -26.12
CA GLY A 384 30.26 67.26 -27.23
C GLY A 384 31.54 66.40 -27.12
N GLY A 385 31.63 65.49 -26.16
CA GLY A 385 32.77 64.63 -25.91
C GLY A 385 32.27 63.27 -25.47
N CYS A 386 32.95 62.23 -25.95
CA CYS A 386 32.76 60.84 -25.62
C CYS A 386 32.09 60.56 -24.25
N PRO A 387 30.82 60.10 -24.21
CA PRO A 387 30.14 59.78 -22.96
C PRO A 387 30.92 58.72 -22.16
N ALA A 388 31.01 58.85 -20.85
CA ALA A 388 31.71 57.88 -20.01
C ALA A 388 31.09 56.48 -20.18
N MET A 389 31.91 55.47 -20.48
CA MET A 389 31.44 54.10 -20.54
C MET A 389 31.12 53.52 -19.16
N SER A 390 30.07 52.71 -19.08
CA SER A 390 29.68 52.02 -17.85
C SER A 390 29.10 50.63 -18.15
N LEU A 391 29.14 49.78 -17.12
CA LEU A 391 28.51 48.47 -17.14
C LEU A 391 27.30 48.44 -16.22
N SER A 392 26.24 47.80 -16.70
CA SER A 392 25.07 47.52 -15.88
C SER A 392 24.66 46.06 -15.98
N PRO A 393 24.54 45.33 -14.85
CA PRO A 393 24.82 45.78 -13.49
C PRO A 393 26.31 46.09 -13.24
N PRO A 394 26.68 46.84 -12.18
CA PRO A 394 28.06 47.25 -11.94
C PRO A 394 29.03 46.08 -11.73
N SER A 395 30.33 46.32 -11.97
CA SER A 395 31.39 45.35 -11.67
C SER A 395 31.36 44.93 -10.19
N GLY A 396 31.59 43.65 -9.93
CA GLY A 396 31.52 43.04 -8.60
C GLY A 396 30.13 42.49 -8.24
N THR A 397 29.13 42.64 -9.12
CA THR A 397 27.81 42.05 -8.91
C THR A 397 27.90 40.52 -8.79
N SER A 398 27.21 39.99 -7.78
CA SER A 398 27.15 38.56 -7.51
C SER A 398 25.71 38.05 -7.60
N TRP A 399 25.52 36.93 -8.30
CA TRP A 399 24.23 36.24 -8.41
C TRP A 399 24.33 34.84 -7.80
N THR A 400 23.17 34.29 -7.43
CA THR A 400 23.05 32.90 -6.97
C THR A 400 22.34 32.07 -8.03
N ALA A 401 22.85 30.86 -8.29
CA ALA A 401 22.23 29.88 -9.16
C ALA A 401 22.19 28.52 -8.45
N THR A 402 21.36 27.60 -8.92
CA THR A 402 21.18 26.28 -8.33
C THR A 402 21.48 25.21 -9.37
N VAL A 403 22.15 24.11 -8.98
CA VAL A 403 22.47 22.99 -9.89
C VAL A 403 21.19 22.43 -10.53
N GLY A 404 21.21 22.24 -11.85
CA GLY A 404 20.09 21.72 -12.62
C GLY A 404 18.97 22.73 -12.90
N GLN A 405 19.05 23.96 -12.35
CA GLN A 405 18.07 25.02 -12.60
C GLN A 405 18.61 25.99 -13.66
N PRO A 406 17.83 26.37 -14.68
CA PRO A 406 18.28 27.30 -15.69
C PRO A 406 18.50 28.69 -15.09
N PHE A 407 19.50 29.35 -15.62
CA PHE A 407 19.95 30.67 -15.19
C PHE A 407 20.19 31.55 -16.42
N SER A 408 19.83 32.83 -16.34
CA SER A 408 20.13 33.81 -17.37
C SER A 408 20.27 35.20 -16.77
N GLN A 409 21.36 35.89 -17.07
CA GLN A 409 21.61 37.28 -16.72
C GLN A 409 22.25 38.03 -17.87
N SER A 410 21.89 39.30 -18.02
CA SER A 410 22.45 40.19 -19.03
C SER A 410 23.27 41.30 -18.40
N ILE A 411 24.37 41.63 -19.06
CA ILE A 411 25.27 42.73 -18.77
C ILE A 411 25.22 43.66 -19.99
N THR A 412 24.89 44.91 -19.79
CA THR A 412 24.84 45.90 -20.87
C THR A 412 26.02 46.86 -20.71
N VAL A 413 26.71 47.12 -21.82
CA VAL A 413 27.68 48.21 -21.90
C VAL A 413 26.98 49.44 -22.49
N SER A 414 27.24 50.59 -21.91
CA SER A 414 26.60 51.86 -22.26
C SER A 414 27.59 53.01 -22.17
N GLY A 415 27.27 54.14 -22.81
CA GLY A 415 28.22 55.23 -23.00
C GLY A 415 29.20 54.96 -24.16
N GLY A 416 30.24 55.78 -24.26
CA GLY A 416 31.22 55.76 -25.34
C GLY A 416 30.66 56.20 -26.70
N GLN A 417 31.53 56.22 -27.71
CA GLN A 417 31.15 56.43 -29.11
C GLN A 417 31.14 55.10 -29.87
N THR A 418 30.11 54.87 -30.70
CA THR A 418 30.02 53.65 -31.52
C THR A 418 31.02 53.67 -32.69
N PRO A 419 31.52 52.51 -33.16
CA PRO A 419 31.25 51.17 -32.66
C PRO A 419 31.98 50.85 -31.35
N LEU A 420 31.31 50.12 -30.46
CA LEU A 420 31.94 49.50 -29.29
C LEU A 420 32.54 48.15 -29.69
N THR A 421 33.76 47.89 -29.26
CA THR A 421 34.51 46.65 -29.51
C THR A 421 34.67 45.88 -28.20
N ASN A 422 34.20 44.63 -28.15
CA ASN A 422 34.48 43.75 -27.02
C ASN A 422 35.97 43.39 -27.01
N THR A 423 36.67 43.70 -25.91
CA THR A 423 38.10 43.45 -25.74
C THR A 423 38.37 42.30 -24.77
N GLN A 424 37.38 41.88 -23.99
CA GLN A 424 37.45 40.72 -23.10
C GLN A 424 36.09 40.04 -22.96
N CYS A 425 36.07 38.71 -23.06
CA CYS A 425 34.91 37.86 -22.87
C CYS A 425 35.34 36.47 -22.38
N THR A 426 35.67 36.35 -21.10
CA THR A 426 36.31 35.13 -20.57
C THR A 426 35.86 34.80 -19.14
N PRO A 427 35.73 33.50 -18.79
CA PRO A 427 35.74 32.34 -19.68
C PRO A 427 34.44 32.25 -20.49
N SER A 428 34.47 31.61 -21.67
CA SER A 428 33.28 31.42 -22.51
C SER A 428 32.29 30.42 -21.91
N SER A 429 32.72 29.56 -20.98
CA SER A 429 31.87 28.68 -20.21
C SER A 429 32.43 28.40 -18.81
N CYS A 430 31.54 28.09 -17.87
CA CYS A 430 31.89 27.65 -16.53
C CYS A 430 30.75 26.81 -15.95
N ARG A 431 31.03 25.56 -15.57
CA ARG A 431 30.10 24.65 -14.86
C ARG A 431 28.70 24.54 -15.50
N GLY A 432 28.59 24.60 -16.83
CA GLY A 432 27.31 24.54 -17.55
C GLY A 432 26.67 25.89 -17.87
N LEU A 433 27.22 26.99 -17.35
CA LEU A 433 26.93 28.35 -17.80
C LEU A 433 27.83 28.72 -18.97
N SER A 434 27.30 29.50 -19.89
CA SER A 434 27.99 30.06 -21.05
C SER A 434 27.97 31.59 -20.99
N LEU A 435 29.06 32.23 -21.39
CA LEU A 435 29.17 33.68 -21.54
C LEU A 435 29.22 34.00 -23.03
N SER A 436 28.24 34.75 -23.50
CA SER A 436 28.18 35.24 -24.89
C SER A 436 28.26 36.76 -24.89
N CYS A 437 29.29 37.33 -25.51
CA CYS A 437 29.44 38.79 -25.65
C CYS A 437 29.08 39.26 -27.05
N SER A 438 28.53 40.46 -27.13
CA SER A 438 28.20 41.19 -28.35
C SER A 438 28.84 42.59 -28.32
N SER A 439 28.60 43.39 -29.37
CA SER A 439 29.04 44.78 -29.42
C SER A 439 28.32 45.70 -28.41
N SER A 440 27.21 45.26 -27.80
CA SER A 440 26.42 46.10 -26.87
C SER A 440 26.24 45.49 -25.47
N GLY A 441 26.80 44.31 -25.21
CA GLY A 441 26.70 43.68 -23.90
C GLY A 441 27.15 42.23 -23.88
N ALA A 442 26.86 41.53 -22.79
CA ALA A 442 27.10 40.11 -22.64
C ALA A 442 25.92 39.43 -21.94
N THR A 443 25.72 38.15 -22.20
CA THR A 443 24.72 37.32 -21.52
C THR A 443 25.41 36.12 -20.92
N ILE A 444 25.14 35.86 -19.63
CA ILE A 444 25.51 34.64 -18.93
C ILE A 444 24.26 33.78 -18.85
N SER A 445 24.24 32.64 -19.52
CA SER A 445 23.08 31.75 -19.53
C SER A 445 23.46 30.27 -19.58
N GLY A 446 22.55 29.41 -19.14
CA GLY A 446 22.70 27.96 -19.16
C GLY A 446 22.12 27.29 -17.91
N THR A 447 22.38 26.00 -17.77
CA THR A 447 21.95 25.21 -16.61
C THR A 447 23.20 24.72 -15.88
N PRO A 448 23.47 25.19 -14.65
CA PRO A 448 24.65 24.76 -13.91
C PRO A 448 24.66 23.25 -13.66
N ALA A 449 25.75 22.57 -14.00
CA ALA A 449 25.91 21.12 -13.85
C ALA A 449 26.58 20.72 -12.53
N SER A 450 27.25 21.64 -11.84
CA SER A 450 27.94 21.37 -10.57
C SER A 450 28.01 22.63 -9.71
N SER A 451 28.05 22.45 -8.39
CA SER A 451 28.16 23.55 -7.42
C SER A 451 29.55 24.19 -7.42
N GLY A 452 29.63 25.44 -6.95
CA GLY A 452 30.86 26.23 -6.89
C GLY A 452 30.67 27.62 -7.51
N ALA A 453 31.71 28.45 -7.45
CA ALA A 453 31.66 29.80 -8.03
C ALA A 453 32.17 29.81 -9.48
N CYS A 454 31.51 30.59 -10.33
CA CYS A 454 31.96 30.97 -11.66
C CYS A 454 32.23 32.47 -11.70
N ILE A 455 33.42 32.87 -12.17
CA ILE A 455 33.81 34.28 -12.29
C ILE A 455 33.97 34.60 -13.78
N PHE A 456 33.18 35.55 -14.26
CA PHE A 456 33.18 36.03 -15.65
C PHE A 456 33.75 37.44 -15.71
N SER A 457 34.66 37.67 -16.65
CA SER A 457 35.27 38.97 -16.90
C SER A 457 34.94 39.45 -18.30
N VAL A 458 34.47 40.69 -18.39
CA VAL A 458 34.07 41.33 -19.65
C VAL A 458 34.68 42.73 -19.77
N ALA A 459 35.01 43.14 -20.99
CA ALA A 459 35.52 44.48 -21.26
C ALA A 459 35.14 44.96 -22.66
N TRP A 460 34.96 46.27 -22.78
CA TRP A 460 34.70 46.96 -24.04
C TRP A 460 35.56 48.21 -24.18
N GLN A 461 35.83 48.57 -25.43
CA GLN A 461 36.49 49.80 -25.85
C GLN A 461 35.58 50.52 -26.86
N ASP A 462 35.52 51.84 -26.80
CA ASP A 462 34.77 52.65 -27.76
C ASP A 462 35.64 53.21 -28.90
N SER A 463 35.02 53.97 -29.81
CA SER A 463 35.69 54.59 -30.96
C SER A 463 36.16 56.04 -30.70
N CYS A 464 36.12 56.50 -29.44
CA CYS A 464 36.51 57.86 -29.10
C CYS A 464 37.99 58.12 -29.33
N SER A 465 38.37 59.40 -29.38
CA SER A 465 39.78 59.81 -29.46
C SER A 465 40.10 60.72 -28.27
N PRO A 466 40.80 60.24 -27.23
CA PRO A 466 41.30 58.87 -27.06
C PRO A 466 40.19 57.83 -26.75
N PRO A 467 40.39 56.53 -27.07
CA PRO A 467 39.41 55.49 -26.77
C PRO A 467 39.23 55.30 -25.27
N GLN A 468 37.99 55.24 -24.80
CA GLN A 468 37.69 54.84 -23.44
C GLN A 468 37.61 53.32 -23.35
N THR A 469 37.82 52.78 -22.14
CA THR A 469 37.66 51.35 -21.83
C THR A 469 36.84 51.16 -20.56
N VAL A 470 36.00 50.12 -20.53
CA VAL A 470 35.27 49.71 -19.33
C VAL A 470 35.41 48.20 -19.17
N SER A 471 35.63 47.75 -17.94
CA SER A 471 35.75 46.32 -17.62
C SER A 471 35.02 46.00 -16.32
N GLY A 472 34.59 44.74 -16.20
CA GLY A 472 33.87 44.26 -15.03
C GLY A 472 34.07 42.77 -14.78
N THR A 473 33.96 42.40 -13.51
CA THR A 473 33.96 41.00 -13.07
C THR A 473 32.62 40.68 -12.42
N TYR A 474 32.07 39.51 -12.73
CA TYR A 474 30.77 39.06 -12.27
C TYR A 474 30.88 37.65 -11.72
N THR A 475 30.29 37.42 -10.54
CA THR A 475 30.34 36.11 -9.89
C THR A 475 28.97 35.46 -9.89
N VAL A 476 28.90 34.20 -10.33
CA VAL A 476 27.72 33.34 -10.14
C VAL A 476 28.08 32.26 -9.12
N ASN A 477 27.48 32.36 -7.94
CA ASN A 477 27.62 31.36 -6.88
C ASN A 477 26.58 30.26 -7.10
N ILE A 478 27.04 29.07 -7.50
CA ILE A 478 26.17 27.93 -7.78
C ILE A 478 26.07 27.05 -6.52
N SER A 479 24.91 27.02 -5.88
CA SER A 479 24.63 26.12 -4.77
C SER A 479 24.22 24.73 -5.26
N ALA A 480 24.61 23.69 -4.53
CA ALA A 480 24.09 22.35 -4.76
C ALA A 480 22.61 22.28 -4.35
N ASN A 481 21.90 21.28 -4.86
CA ASN A 481 20.53 21.02 -4.45
C ASN A 481 20.48 20.54 -3.00
N ALA A 482 19.38 20.87 -2.30
CA ALA A 482 19.04 20.19 -1.06
C ALA A 482 18.92 18.67 -1.33
N PRO A 483 19.29 17.82 -0.36
CA PRO A 483 19.20 16.38 -0.53
C PRO A 483 17.73 16.00 -0.59
N THR A 484 17.37 15.12 -1.52
CA THR A 484 16.07 14.46 -1.55
C THR A 484 16.23 13.01 -1.13
N CYS A 485 15.22 12.40 -0.51
CA CYS A 485 15.27 11.00 -0.12
C CYS A 485 14.04 10.22 -0.55
N THR A 486 14.14 8.90 -0.50
CA THR A 486 12.99 7.99 -0.53
C THR A 486 12.90 7.26 0.80
N LEU A 487 11.72 6.76 1.16
CA LEU A 487 11.59 5.88 2.32
C LEU A 487 10.49 4.85 2.08
N SER A 488 10.81 3.58 2.27
CA SER A 488 9.87 2.47 2.17
C SER A 488 9.99 1.53 3.36
N ALA A 489 8.89 0.90 3.75
CA ALA A 489 8.88 -0.20 4.70
C ALA A 489 8.60 -1.51 3.96
N SER A 490 9.35 -2.56 4.29
CA SER A 490 9.15 -3.89 3.74
C SER A 490 9.30 -4.96 4.84
N PRO A 491 8.21 -5.63 5.25
CA PRO A 491 6.80 -5.37 4.88
C PRO A 491 6.21 -4.14 5.61
N GLY A 492 5.26 -3.44 4.97
CA GLY A 492 4.56 -2.27 5.57
C GLY A 492 3.47 -2.64 6.60
N LEU A 493 3.01 -3.89 6.58
CA LEU A 493 2.11 -4.49 7.57
C LEU A 493 2.88 -5.58 8.31
N VAL A 494 2.86 -5.52 9.65
CA VAL A 494 3.60 -6.49 10.48
C VAL A 494 2.72 -7.01 11.62
N PRO A 495 2.84 -8.31 11.99
CA PRO A 495 2.19 -8.83 13.18
C PRO A 495 2.59 -8.08 14.45
N TYR A 496 1.77 -8.20 15.50
CA TYR A 496 2.10 -7.63 16.81
C TYR A 496 3.48 -8.08 17.30
N ASN A 497 4.23 -7.12 17.85
CA ASN A 497 5.56 -7.33 18.45
C ASN A 497 6.60 -7.92 17.48
N THR A 498 6.56 -7.48 16.22
CA THR A 498 7.56 -7.84 15.21
C THR A 498 8.17 -6.60 14.56
N SER A 499 9.38 -6.74 14.01
CA SER A 499 10.12 -5.65 13.35
C SER A 499 9.85 -5.60 11.85
N THR A 500 10.05 -4.43 11.23
CA THR A 500 10.14 -4.28 9.77
C THR A 500 11.48 -3.69 9.36
N THR A 501 11.82 -3.80 8.08
CA THR A 501 12.98 -3.12 7.49
C THR A 501 12.54 -1.86 6.77
N LEU A 502 13.16 -0.73 7.14
CA LEU A 502 13.03 0.53 6.44
C LEU A 502 14.19 0.67 5.46
N ASN A 503 13.89 0.93 4.19
CA ASN A 503 14.88 1.17 3.13
C ASN A 503 14.76 2.61 2.65
N TRP A 504 15.90 3.27 2.43
CA TRP A 504 15.95 4.64 1.92
C TRP A 504 17.08 4.83 0.92
N THR A 505 16.87 5.76 0.00
CA THR A 505 17.92 6.26 -0.90
C THR A 505 18.02 7.78 -0.77
N ILE A 506 19.20 8.32 -1.03
CA ILE A 506 19.43 9.78 -0.99
C ILE A 506 19.94 10.24 -2.35
N SER A 507 19.25 11.20 -2.93
CA SER A 507 19.64 11.93 -4.13
C SER A 507 20.19 13.31 -3.74
N ASN A 508 21.13 13.84 -4.51
CA ASN A 508 21.91 15.06 -4.17
C ASN A 508 22.68 14.93 -2.83
N GLY A 509 22.99 13.70 -2.41
CA GLY A 509 23.83 13.39 -1.25
C GLY A 509 25.33 13.32 -1.58
N PRO A 510 26.20 12.98 -0.60
CA PRO A 510 25.87 12.49 0.73
C PRO A 510 25.23 13.56 1.64
N ALA A 511 24.35 13.12 2.55
CA ALA A 511 23.63 13.98 3.48
C ALA A 511 23.47 13.32 4.85
N ASP A 512 23.29 14.12 5.90
CA ASP A 512 22.97 13.59 7.22
C ASP A 512 21.52 13.14 7.25
N ALA A 513 21.29 11.89 7.65
CA ALA A 513 19.97 11.27 7.67
C ALA A 513 19.55 10.96 9.11
N THR A 514 18.34 11.35 9.51
CA THR A 514 17.84 11.12 10.87
C THR A 514 16.40 10.59 10.84
N PHE A 515 16.12 9.56 11.63
CA PHE A 515 14.80 8.97 11.77
C PHE A 515 14.05 9.55 12.97
N SER A 516 12.73 9.75 12.80
CA SER A 516 11.79 10.07 13.85
C SER A 516 10.50 9.24 13.69
N PRO A 517 10.11 8.43 14.69
CA PRO A 517 10.87 8.10 15.88
C PRO A 517 12.12 7.28 15.54
N GLN A 518 13.15 7.35 16.38
CA GLN A 518 14.25 6.39 16.32
C GLN A 518 13.76 5.03 16.85
N SER A 519 14.06 3.94 16.14
CA SER A 519 13.56 2.61 16.49
C SER A 519 14.52 1.52 16.03
N GLY A 520 14.92 0.63 16.95
CA GLY A 520 15.87 -0.43 16.67
C GLY A 520 17.21 0.13 16.16
N THR A 521 17.58 -0.22 14.94
CA THR A 521 18.78 0.29 14.27
C THR A 521 18.55 1.56 13.46
N CYS A 522 17.28 1.96 13.26
CA CYS A 522 16.90 3.18 12.57
C CYS A 522 17.10 4.41 13.48
N THR A 523 18.29 5.02 13.40
CA THR A 523 18.72 6.12 14.27
C THR A 523 19.11 7.36 13.45
N SER A 524 20.41 7.63 13.32
CA SER A 524 20.97 8.71 12.53
C SER A 524 22.20 8.23 11.77
N PHE A 525 22.33 8.61 10.51
CA PHE A 525 23.39 8.19 9.60
C PHE A 525 24.04 9.43 8.98
N PRO A 526 25.21 9.88 9.47
CA PRO A 526 25.89 11.03 8.90
C PRO A 526 26.49 10.70 7.53
N ASN A 527 26.53 11.68 6.63
CA ASN A 527 27.07 11.53 5.26
C ASN A 527 26.56 10.28 4.50
N SER A 528 25.29 9.94 4.65
CA SER A 528 24.66 8.79 3.99
C SER A 528 24.33 9.08 2.52
N THR A 529 24.39 8.05 1.69
CA THR A 529 23.87 8.05 0.30
C THR A 529 22.60 7.21 0.15
N GLY A 530 22.06 6.69 1.27
CA GLY A 530 21.04 5.65 1.30
C GLY A 530 21.43 4.52 2.24
N GLY A 531 20.51 3.58 2.44
CA GLY A 531 20.73 2.41 3.28
C GLY A 531 19.45 1.65 3.64
N SER A 532 19.60 0.71 4.56
CA SER A 532 18.49 0.02 5.19
C SER A 532 18.74 -0.10 6.69
N CYS A 533 17.66 -0.17 7.46
CA CYS A 533 17.69 -0.36 8.91
C CYS A 533 16.47 -1.15 9.35
N THR A 534 16.59 -1.87 10.45
CA THR A 534 15.51 -2.64 11.06
C THR A 534 14.96 -1.90 12.27
N THR A 535 13.64 -1.77 12.36
CA THR A 535 12.96 -1.16 13.50
C THR A 535 13.10 -2.06 14.74
N ALA A 536 12.82 -1.53 15.93
CA ALA A 536 12.50 -2.38 17.07
C ALA A 536 11.18 -3.13 16.79
N ASN A 537 10.86 -4.12 17.62
CA ASN A 537 9.56 -4.77 17.55
C ASN A 537 8.45 -3.73 17.75
N LEU A 538 7.49 -3.71 16.83
CA LEU A 538 6.42 -2.73 16.79
C LEU A 538 5.16 -3.30 17.46
N SER A 539 4.51 -2.47 18.27
CA SER A 539 3.29 -2.82 19.00
C SER A 539 2.27 -1.69 18.94
N ALA A 540 0.99 -2.04 18.87
CA ALA A 540 -0.10 -1.09 19.09
C ALA A 540 -0.37 -0.87 20.60
N PRO A 541 -0.78 0.34 21.04
CA PRO A 541 -0.87 1.61 20.29
C PRO A 541 0.47 2.38 20.22
N PRO A 542 0.71 3.20 19.16
CA PRO A 542 -0.20 3.52 18.07
C PRO A 542 -0.20 2.46 16.96
N CYS A 543 -1.39 2.15 16.44
CA CYS A 543 -1.66 1.09 15.47
C CYS A 543 -1.24 1.42 14.03
N ARG A 544 -0.81 2.67 13.83
CA ARG A 544 0.03 3.09 12.73
C ARG A 544 1.26 3.74 13.33
N GLN A 545 2.42 3.37 12.84
CA GLN A 545 3.68 3.98 13.25
C GLN A 545 4.30 4.62 12.02
N THR A 546 4.21 5.95 11.97
CA THR A 546 4.79 6.74 10.90
C THR A 546 6.24 7.03 11.23
N PHE A 547 7.14 6.56 10.39
CA PHE A 547 8.55 6.89 10.43
C PHE A 547 8.82 8.00 9.44
N THR A 548 9.40 9.09 9.93
CA THR A 548 9.88 10.21 9.14
C THR A 548 11.39 10.12 9.04
N LEU A 549 11.91 9.99 7.82
CA LEU A 549 13.32 10.20 7.51
C LEU A 549 13.50 11.68 7.16
N THR A 550 14.38 12.36 7.86
CA THR A 550 14.85 13.70 7.51
C THR A 550 16.27 13.61 7.00
N VAL A 551 16.52 14.09 5.77
CA VAL A 551 17.87 14.22 5.24
C VAL A 551 18.23 15.69 5.09
N SER A 552 19.43 16.09 5.49
CA SER A 552 19.87 17.48 5.44
C SER A 552 21.34 17.64 5.07
N ASN A 553 21.65 18.78 4.44
CA ASN A 553 23.00 19.27 4.22
C ASN A 553 23.01 20.81 4.36
N ALA A 554 24.14 21.45 4.08
CA ALA A 554 24.28 22.91 4.17
C ALA A 554 23.33 23.70 3.25
N ASN A 555 22.72 23.06 2.25
CA ASN A 555 21.85 23.68 1.24
C ASN A 555 20.36 23.47 1.54
N GLY A 556 20.00 22.67 2.55
CA GLY A 556 18.61 22.46 2.98
C GLY A 556 18.33 21.05 3.48
N SER A 557 17.04 20.75 3.68
CA SER A 557 16.57 19.45 4.16
C SER A 557 15.33 18.99 3.40
N SER A 558 15.17 17.68 3.26
CA SER A 558 13.90 17.06 2.84
C SER A 558 13.47 16.01 3.84
N GLN A 559 12.17 15.70 3.83
CA GLN A 559 11.57 14.70 4.69
C GLN A 559 10.70 13.77 3.88
N TYR A 560 10.76 12.47 4.18
CA TYR A 560 9.84 11.47 3.65
C TYR A 560 9.31 10.63 4.78
N THR A 561 8.06 10.22 4.65
CA THR A 561 7.39 9.38 5.64
C THR A 561 7.02 8.04 5.04
N THR A 562 7.10 7.01 5.86
CA THR A 562 6.46 5.72 5.59
C THR A 562 5.69 5.31 6.82
N THR A 563 4.53 4.69 6.62
CA THR A 563 3.69 4.24 7.72
C THR A 563 3.72 2.73 7.76
N VAL A 564 4.09 2.21 8.92
CA VAL A 564 4.04 0.79 9.23
C VAL A 564 2.80 0.54 10.07
N TYR A 565 2.07 -0.53 9.76
CA TYR A 565 0.86 -0.92 10.46
C TYR A 565 1.15 -2.17 11.31
N PRO A 566 1.53 -2.00 12.59
CA PRO A 566 1.68 -3.11 13.50
C PRO A 566 0.32 -3.62 13.96
N GLY A 567 0.18 -4.94 14.01
CA GLY A 567 -0.99 -5.57 14.62
C GLY A 567 -1.09 -5.35 16.12
N MET A 568 -2.25 -5.70 16.65
CA MET A 568 -2.50 -5.70 18.09
C MET A 568 -2.23 -7.05 18.70
N SER A 569 -1.91 -7.11 19.99
CA SER A 569 -1.73 -8.39 20.68
C SER A 569 -2.98 -9.27 20.52
N GLU A 570 -4.17 -8.65 20.52
CA GLU A 570 -5.44 -9.33 20.74
C GLU A 570 -6.64 -8.57 20.11
N TYR A 571 -7.29 -9.13 19.08
CA TYR A 571 -8.50 -8.56 18.47
C TYR A 571 -9.77 -9.02 19.18
N ARG A 572 -10.73 -8.09 19.29
CA ARG A 572 -12.14 -8.38 19.55
C ARG A 572 -12.89 -8.39 18.24
N VAL A 573 -13.79 -9.33 18.10
CA VAL A 573 -14.60 -9.49 16.91
C VAL A 573 -16.06 -9.54 17.34
N TRP A 574 -16.91 -8.80 16.66
CA TRP A 574 -18.34 -8.67 16.90
C TRP A 574 -19.12 -9.26 15.74
N ASN A 575 -20.30 -9.81 16.02
CA ASN A 575 -21.20 -10.26 14.98
C ASN A 575 -22.03 -9.07 14.46
N ASP A 576 -21.85 -8.68 13.20
CA ASP A 576 -22.64 -7.61 12.55
C ASP A 576 -23.40 -8.14 11.31
N ALA A 577 -23.70 -9.44 11.28
CA ALA A 577 -24.40 -10.08 10.15
C ALA A 577 -25.91 -9.74 10.07
N GLY A 578 -26.35 -8.66 10.71
CA GLY A 578 -27.76 -8.22 10.81
C GLY A 578 -28.69 -9.18 11.56
N THR A 579 -28.19 -10.32 12.03
CA THR A 579 -28.99 -11.44 12.56
C THR A 579 -28.16 -12.27 13.56
N ARG A 580 -28.83 -13.12 14.36
CA ARG A 580 -28.12 -14.07 15.24
C ARG A 580 -27.36 -15.10 14.39
N ARG A 581 -26.12 -15.41 14.77
CA ARG A 581 -25.24 -16.38 14.10
C ARG A 581 -24.53 -17.22 15.16
N ASP A 582 -24.14 -18.44 14.78
CA ASP A 582 -23.36 -19.32 15.64
C ASP A 582 -21.88 -19.19 15.24
N TYR A 583 -21.00 -19.10 16.22
CA TYR A 583 -19.56 -18.98 16.01
C TYR A 583 -18.82 -20.03 16.83
N ARG A 584 -17.75 -20.59 16.26
CA ARG A 584 -16.83 -21.45 17.02
C ARG A 584 -15.58 -20.67 17.37
N VAL A 585 -15.33 -20.61 18.67
CA VAL A 585 -14.29 -19.83 19.33
C VAL A 585 -13.74 -20.75 20.43
N ASP A 586 -12.43 -21.06 20.46
CA ASP A 586 -11.85 -22.11 21.32
C ASP A 586 -12.42 -23.53 21.14
N GLY A 587 -12.96 -23.85 19.97
CA GLY A 587 -13.67 -25.12 19.80
C GLY A 587 -15.03 -25.20 20.51
N VAL A 588 -15.46 -24.14 21.21
CA VAL A 588 -16.79 -24.02 21.81
C VAL A 588 -17.72 -23.31 20.83
N CYS A 589 -18.85 -23.94 20.49
CA CYS A 589 -19.88 -23.28 19.72
C CYS A 589 -20.68 -22.31 20.60
N ARG A 590 -20.79 -21.06 20.16
CA ARG A 590 -21.51 -20.01 20.88
C ARG A 590 -22.49 -19.37 19.90
N ARG A 591 -23.75 -19.25 20.34
CA ARG A 591 -24.77 -18.49 19.62
C ARG A 591 -24.65 -17.03 20.01
N VAL A 592 -24.32 -16.18 19.05
CA VAL A 592 -24.02 -14.76 19.27
C VAL A 592 -25.10 -13.91 18.59
N ASN A 593 -25.66 -12.95 19.33
CA ASN A 593 -26.68 -12.06 18.79
C ASN A 593 -26.07 -11.09 17.78
N ASN A 594 -26.92 -10.44 16.98
CA ASN A 594 -26.45 -9.30 16.19
C ASN A 594 -25.90 -8.22 17.14
N ASN A 595 -24.86 -7.52 16.71
CA ASN A 595 -24.13 -6.50 17.47
C ASN A 595 -23.69 -7.03 18.84
N SER A 596 -23.19 -8.26 18.90
CA SER A 596 -22.63 -8.84 20.13
C SER A 596 -21.23 -9.37 19.87
N GLU A 597 -20.36 -9.23 20.87
CA GLU A 597 -18.99 -9.70 20.84
C GLU A 597 -18.93 -11.23 20.69
N ILE A 598 -18.19 -11.71 19.70
CA ILE A 598 -17.92 -13.12 19.40
C ILE A 598 -16.79 -13.63 20.30
N THR A 599 -15.68 -12.90 20.29
CA THR A 599 -14.53 -13.08 21.19
C THR A 599 -14.88 -12.47 22.55
N THR A 600 -15.15 -13.23 23.58
CA THR A 600 -15.43 -12.64 24.91
C THR A 600 -14.21 -11.86 25.42
N GLN A 601 -14.38 -10.94 26.38
CA GLN A 601 -13.25 -10.18 26.93
C GLN A 601 -12.05 -11.03 27.39
N THR A 602 -12.30 -12.25 27.90
CA THR A 602 -11.29 -13.23 28.32
C THR A 602 -10.71 -14.08 27.18
N TYR A 603 -11.27 -14.00 25.98
CA TYR A 603 -10.83 -14.76 24.83
C TYR A 603 -10.83 -13.90 23.57
N ARG A 604 -9.64 -13.37 23.28
CA ARG A 604 -9.36 -12.51 22.13
C ARG A 604 -8.72 -13.32 21.02
N LEU A 605 -8.80 -12.81 19.79
CA LEU A 605 -8.16 -13.41 18.62
C LEU A 605 -6.67 -13.04 18.57
N ASN A 606 -5.79 -14.04 18.63
CA ASN A 606 -4.32 -13.92 18.66
C ASN A 606 -3.65 -14.32 17.34
N PRO A 607 -2.35 -13.98 17.11
CA PRO A 607 -1.60 -14.41 15.93
C PRO A 607 -1.70 -15.92 15.67
N GLY A 608 -2.21 -16.30 14.48
CA GLY A 608 -2.39 -17.69 14.07
C GLY A 608 -3.73 -18.33 14.44
N GLU A 609 -4.61 -17.62 15.16
CA GLU A 609 -5.97 -18.09 15.47
C GLU A 609 -7.00 -17.63 14.42
N ASN A 610 -8.15 -18.32 14.39
CA ASN A 610 -9.27 -18.06 13.47
C ASN A 610 -10.62 -18.07 14.21
N ILE A 611 -11.58 -17.29 13.72
CA ILE A 611 -13.00 -17.35 14.09
C ILE A 611 -13.79 -17.88 12.92
N ILE A 612 -14.66 -18.86 13.17
CA ILE A 612 -15.46 -19.51 12.14
C ILE A 612 -16.94 -19.21 12.40
N GLN A 613 -17.65 -18.72 11.38
CA GLN A 613 -19.10 -18.47 11.41
C GLN A 613 -19.87 -19.67 10.87
N TYR A 614 -21.05 -19.93 11.45
CA TYR A 614 -21.95 -21.02 11.07
C TYR A 614 -23.41 -20.57 10.92
N GLN A 615 -24.21 -21.30 10.11
CA GLN A 615 -25.68 -21.15 10.06
C GLN A 615 -26.34 -21.64 11.36
N SER A 616 -27.37 -20.94 11.87
CA SER A 616 -28.01 -21.26 13.16
C SER A 616 -29.43 -21.83 13.00
N SER A 617 -29.71 -22.98 13.62
CA SER A 617 -31.08 -23.38 13.97
C SER A 617 -31.26 -23.62 15.48
N ASN A 618 -30.23 -24.02 16.25
CA ASN A 618 -30.43 -24.50 17.64
C ASN A 618 -29.13 -24.66 18.51
N THR A 619 -28.24 -23.66 18.57
CA THR A 619 -26.99 -23.63 19.40
C THR A 619 -25.91 -24.65 19.02
N THR A 620 -26.07 -25.30 17.87
CA THR A 620 -25.11 -26.22 17.30
C THR A 620 -24.54 -25.62 16.02
N CYS A 621 -23.22 -25.43 15.99
CA CYS A 621 -22.47 -24.95 14.83
C CYS A 621 -22.46 -26.08 13.78
N THR A 622 -23.39 -26.03 12.83
CA THR A 622 -23.61 -27.12 11.85
C THR A 622 -22.83 -26.89 10.58
N THR A 623 -23.01 -25.73 9.95
CA THR A 623 -22.49 -25.46 8.61
C THR A 623 -21.68 -24.17 8.61
N GLN A 624 -20.37 -24.28 8.32
CA GLN A 624 -19.49 -23.12 8.21
C GLN A 624 -19.91 -22.24 7.04
N THR A 625 -20.09 -20.95 7.29
CA THR A 625 -20.42 -19.95 6.27
C THR A 625 -19.23 -19.08 5.92
N ASP A 626 -18.32 -18.84 6.87
CA ASP A 626 -17.19 -17.92 6.69
C ASP A 626 -16.11 -18.15 7.75
N THR A 627 -14.91 -17.60 7.54
CA THR A 627 -13.78 -17.63 8.48
C THR A 627 -13.04 -16.32 8.48
N LEU A 628 -12.61 -15.88 9.66
CA LEU A 628 -11.75 -14.71 9.86
C LEU A 628 -10.51 -15.13 10.63
N SER A 629 -9.35 -15.05 10.00
CA SER A 629 -8.03 -15.25 10.63
C SER A 629 -7.52 -13.99 11.30
N TYR A 630 -6.56 -14.13 12.22
CA TYR A 630 -5.86 -12.98 12.80
C TYR A 630 -5.20 -12.08 11.75
N ASN A 631 -4.65 -12.65 10.68
CA ASN A 631 -4.03 -11.85 9.62
C ASN A 631 -5.07 -11.07 8.81
N GLU A 632 -6.22 -11.67 8.50
CA GLU A 632 -7.34 -10.95 7.87
C GLU A 632 -7.91 -9.88 8.80
N ALA A 633 -8.01 -10.17 10.10
CA ALA A 633 -8.39 -9.21 11.12
C ALA A 633 -7.43 -8.01 11.18
N LEU A 634 -6.12 -8.28 11.15
CA LEU A 634 -5.07 -7.26 11.05
C LEU A 634 -5.24 -6.39 9.80
N GLU A 635 -5.46 -7.03 8.65
CA GLU A 635 -5.64 -6.35 7.37
C GLU A 635 -6.88 -5.45 7.37
N VAL A 636 -8.04 -5.95 7.82
CA VAL A 636 -9.30 -5.19 7.88
C VAL A 636 -9.18 -3.98 8.82
N ASP A 637 -8.64 -4.17 10.04
CA ASP A 637 -8.52 -3.07 11.00
C ASP A 637 -7.50 -2.01 10.53
N SER A 638 -6.46 -2.45 9.81
CA SER A 638 -5.47 -1.54 9.22
C SER A 638 -6.02 -0.75 8.03
N TYR A 639 -6.92 -1.33 7.23
CA TYR A 639 -7.53 -0.70 6.06
C TYR A 639 -8.49 0.44 6.44
N TYR A 640 -9.31 0.25 7.48
CA TYR A 640 -10.26 1.27 7.95
C TYR A 640 -9.67 2.27 8.96
N GLY A 641 -8.49 1.99 9.52
CA GLY A 641 -7.66 2.97 10.23
C GLY A 641 -8.18 3.44 11.59
N ASN A 642 -9.27 2.86 12.12
CA ASN A 642 -9.74 3.09 13.49
C ASN A 642 -8.88 2.34 14.51
N CYS A 643 -8.39 1.15 14.14
CA CYS A 643 -7.46 0.36 14.92
C CYS A 643 -7.80 0.35 16.41
N ASP A 644 -9.03 -0.03 16.71
CA ASP A 644 -9.55 -0.21 18.06
C ASP A 644 -9.47 -1.68 18.52
N GLY A 645 -8.99 -2.55 17.62
CA GLY A 645 -8.94 -3.98 17.82
C GLY A 645 -10.35 -4.53 17.97
N ILE A 646 -11.33 -3.85 17.36
CA ILE A 646 -12.74 -4.23 17.31
C ILE A 646 -13.11 -4.36 15.84
N LEU A 647 -13.38 -5.58 15.44
CA LEU A 647 -13.73 -5.92 14.07
C LEU A 647 -15.17 -6.41 14.03
N ASN A 648 -15.89 -6.04 12.98
CA ASN A 648 -17.18 -6.63 12.69
C ASN A 648 -16.99 -7.79 11.73
N PHE A 649 -17.37 -8.98 12.18
CA PHE A 649 -17.54 -10.13 11.34
C PHE A 649 -18.83 -9.93 10.52
N SER A 650 -18.71 -9.36 9.32
CA SER A 650 -19.80 -9.26 8.33
C SER A 650 -19.86 -10.56 7.50
N GLY A 651 -21.07 -11.06 7.26
CA GLY A 651 -21.25 -12.22 6.38
C GLY A 651 -21.51 -11.76 4.93
N SER A 652 -20.92 -12.46 3.97
CA SER A 652 -21.12 -12.37 2.51
C SER A 652 -20.76 -11.07 1.78
N ASP A 653 -20.42 -9.99 2.49
CA ASP A 653 -19.82 -8.77 1.90
C ASP A 653 -18.60 -8.42 2.78
N ARG A 654 -17.40 -8.64 2.24
CA ARG A 654 -16.12 -8.26 2.86
C ARG A 654 -15.70 -6.91 2.33
#